data_AF-A0A928FBC8-F1
#
_entry.id   AF-A0A928FBC8-F1
#
_cell.length_a   1.000
_cell.length_b   1.000
_cell.length_c   1.000
_cell.angle_alpha   90.00
_cell.angle_beta   90.00
_cell.angle_gamma   90.00
#
_symmetry.space_group_name_H-M   'P 1'
#
loop_
_entity.id
_entity.type
_entity.pdbx_description
1 polymer ?
#
loop_
_entity_poly.entity_id
_entity_poly.type
_entity_poly.pdbx_seq_one_letter_code
_entity_poly.pdbx_strand_id
1 'polypeptide(L)'
;MTKNTTRKALLTSVLSLMLCFSMLIGTTFAWFTDTVTSAGNIIKTGKLDVEMHWAEGSEAVPTADAGWTDASSGAIFDYDNWEPGYVQVRHIRIANKGTLAFKYNVSIIANGIVSDLAKVIDVYYIDPAKQIEERADLTDMPRLGTLTEVLAKLGETGNGILEKDESDVITIAFKMQETAGNEYQEKSIGSDFSVQLFATQLTFEGDSFDDQYDVDAPVATYKVNPSNVQDYLDGKYGSTTNMKLVLEAGDYGVLYLGRPTKYAGSNTTYVCGQGTLHTGSFETTDAETFKAHLADNKWHTTPQYTTTVENLMIVGEDGAKVAGLIHSTGHSYGDVYDYVRDIDYDAGSAYYSTSYISDVTIENVAFTGKIDINTSDANTVIDGITFRDCSFTTGGTASANGAAIRYYNEANNGKVKNLTVENCEFNSCYQGIYTGHINGISVLGNTFDTLGHNAIALQGGGPVNFKTVVIKNNVMKNVADRVIRFNEVGADSQITIQYNAAVNSGNSAGEVIKATSIANGATFDVQYNDWGGKTVANDELKDKANTEATYADDNTGLNAALTSGAGTIILGSGEYIVPDSASGKTLTLVGNGETKITAQNDGASEGNGDYSFHSSTVTFENITLTSTGTYHPGYPYMIGTFNNCTLNGVWSLYRSATFNDCTFNVSGDLYNVWTWGAEAATFNNCTFNNDGKALLLYGTANTKLTVNGCTFNDNGGLADLKAAIEIGNDYGKSYELIVNDTVVNGYEINDKGINTGSTLWANKNSMGTDKLNVVVDGVDVY
;
A
#
# COMPACT_ATOMS: atom_id res chain seq x y z
N MET A 1 -28.17 -38.25 -19.69
CA MET A 1 -28.55 -37.57 -18.43
C MET A 1 -29.74 -36.66 -18.69
N THR A 2 -30.59 -36.41 -17.68
CA THR A 2 -31.86 -35.68 -17.84
C THR A 2 -31.67 -34.16 -17.79
N LYS A 3 -32.30 -33.44 -18.73
CA LYS A 3 -32.12 -32.00 -19.02
C LYS A 3 -32.35 -31.02 -17.84
N ASN A 4 -32.89 -31.51 -16.72
CA ASN A 4 -33.17 -30.73 -15.50
C ASN A 4 -32.01 -30.68 -14.50
N THR A 5 -31.09 -31.67 -14.46
CA THR A 5 -29.92 -31.57 -13.57
C THR A 5 -28.91 -30.57 -14.09
N THR A 6 -28.66 -30.54 -15.40
CA THR A 6 -27.78 -29.56 -16.05
C THR A 6 -28.23 -28.11 -15.82
N ARG A 7 -29.54 -27.83 -15.87
CA ARG A 7 -30.07 -26.49 -15.56
C ARG A 7 -29.89 -26.08 -14.10
N LYS A 8 -30.00 -27.04 -13.16
CA LYS A 8 -29.74 -26.76 -11.74
C LYS A 8 -28.25 -26.53 -11.50
N ALA A 9 -27.37 -27.39 -12.04
CA ALA A 9 -25.93 -27.23 -11.93
C ALA A 9 -25.44 -25.90 -12.53
N LEU A 10 -25.99 -25.46 -13.67
CA LEU A 10 -25.68 -24.16 -14.28
C LEU A 10 -26.17 -22.99 -13.42
N LEU A 11 -27.34 -23.10 -12.79
CA LEU A 11 -27.82 -22.09 -11.83
C LEU A 11 -26.95 -22.05 -10.58
N THR A 12 -26.51 -23.20 -10.04
CA THR A 12 -25.59 -23.22 -8.90
C THR A 12 -24.21 -22.70 -9.29
N SER A 13 -23.68 -23.00 -10.48
CA SER A 13 -22.38 -22.49 -10.91
C SER A 13 -22.41 -20.99 -11.20
N VAL A 14 -23.50 -20.46 -11.76
CA VAL A 14 -23.70 -19.00 -11.90
C VAL A 14 -23.86 -18.33 -10.54
N LEU A 15 -24.57 -18.95 -9.59
CA LEU A 15 -24.71 -18.41 -8.23
C LEU A 15 -23.38 -18.45 -7.46
N SER A 16 -22.58 -19.52 -7.62
CA SER A 16 -21.22 -19.60 -7.07
C SER A 16 -20.26 -18.64 -7.76
N LEU A 17 -20.35 -18.43 -9.07
CA LEU A 17 -19.60 -17.39 -9.78
C LEU A 17 -19.98 -16.00 -9.31
N MET A 18 -21.28 -15.70 -9.11
CA MET A 18 -21.71 -14.45 -8.48
C MET A 18 -21.18 -14.32 -7.05
N LEU A 19 -21.16 -15.40 -6.28
CA LEU A 19 -20.58 -15.41 -4.92
C LEU A 19 -19.07 -15.14 -4.95
N CYS A 20 -18.35 -15.72 -5.91
CA CYS A 20 -16.93 -15.46 -6.15
C CYS A 20 -16.69 -14.04 -6.65
N PHE A 21 -17.53 -13.49 -7.54
CA PHE A 21 -17.44 -12.10 -7.96
C PHE A 21 -17.75 -11.14 -6.80
N SER A 22 -18.68 -11.45 -5.90
CA SER A 22 -18.88 -10.64 -4.68
C SER A 22 -17.73 -10.76 -3.67
N MET A 23 -16.96 -11.86 -3.67
CA MET A 23 -15.70 -11.92 -2.91
C MET A 23 -14.55 -11.18 -3.62
N LEU A 24 -14.50 -11.22 -4.96
CA LEU A 24 -13.46 -10.61 -5.79
C LEU A 24 -13.63 -9.08 -5.95
N ILE A 25 -14.85 -8.58 -5.79
CA ILE A 25 -15.15 -7.14 -5.68
C ILE A 25 -14.89 -6.64 -4.24
N GLY A 26 -14.77 -7.54 -3.26
CA GLY A 26 -14.43 -7.20 -1.87
C GLY A 26 -12.94 -6.98 -1.58
N THR A 27 -12.07 -7.04 -2.60
CA THR A 27 -10.60 -7.00 -2.46
C THR A 27 -9.92 -5.86 -3.22
N THR A 28 -10.67 -4.83 -3.62
CA THR A 28 -10.13 -3.62 -4.28
C THR A 28 -10.79 -2.37 -3.71
N PHE A 29 -10.30 -1.94 -2.55
CA PHE A 29 -10.69 -0.70 -1.89
C PHE A 29 -9.41 -0.05 -1.36
N ALA A 30 -9.06 1.09 -1.93
CA ALA A 30 -7.81 1.77 -1.68
C ALA A 30 -8.00 3.04 -0.86
N TRP A 31 -6.92 3.44 -0.19
CA TRP A 31 -6.94 4.49 0.82
C TRP A 31 -6.74 5.88 0.20
N PHE A 32 -7.83 6.62 0.05
CA PHE A 32 -7.81 8.02 -0.42
C PHE A 32 -7.13 8.96 0.61
N THR A 33 -5.88 9.36 0.35
CA THR A 33 -5.22 10.47 1.04
C THR A 33 -4.49 11.37 0.04
N ASP A 34 -4.64 12.68 0.21
CA ASP A 34 -4.32 13.64 -0.84
C ASP A 34 -3.55 14.86 -0.30
N THR A 35 -2.42 15.23 -0.92
CA THR A 35 -1.57 16.37 -0.53
C THR A 35 -0.78 16.89 -1.74
N VAL A 36 -0.34 18.16 -1.71
CA VAL A 36 0.96 18.73 -2.19
C VAL A 36 0.85 20.27 -2.31
N THR A 37 1.97 20.95 -2.03
CA THR A 37 2.19 22.41 -1.99
C THR A 37 2.44 23.01 -3.39
N SER A 38 2.25 24.30 -3.68
CA SER A 38 2.04 25.51 -2.86
C SER A 38 1.12 26.49 -3.63
N ALA A 39 0.65 27.64 -3.13
CA ALA A 39 1.03 28.41 -1.93
C ALA A 39 -0.16 29.22 -1.39
N GLY A 40 0.03 29.98 -0.30
CA GLY A 40 -0.96 30.90 0.24
C GLY A 40 -1.98 30.21 1.13
N ASN A 41 -2.91 29.45 0.54
CA ASN A 41 -3.82 28.56 1.27
C ASN A 41 -4.16 27.35 0.39
N ILE A 42 -4.25 26.16 1.00
CA ILE A 42 -4.48 24.92 0.26
C ILE A 42 -5.93 24.49 0.42
N ILE A 43 -6.60 24.36 -0.72
CA ILE A 43 -7.78 23.50 -0.92
C ILE A 43 -7.35 22.43 -1.91
N LYS A 44 -7.33 21.15 -1.49
CA LYS A 44 -7.20 20.01 -2.42
C LYS A 44 -8.49 19.20 -2.37
N THR A 45 -9.43 19.59 -3.21
CA THR A 45 -10.68 18.87 -3.43
C THR A 45 -10.49 17.85 -4.53
N GLY A 46 -10.50 16.57 -4.16
CA GLY A 46 -10.85 15.49 -5.08
C GLY A 46 -12.36 15.50 -5.36
N LYS A 47 -13.01 14.34 -5.33
CA LYS A 47 -14.44 14.16 -5.65
C LYS A 47 -15.45 14.87 -4.71
N LEU A 48 -14.95 15.57 -3.70
CA LEU A 48 -15.74 16.40 -2.78
C LEU A 48 -15.64 17.84 -3.24
N ASP A 49 -16.76 18.43 -3.65
CA ASP A 49 -16.82 19.85 -3.99
C ASP A 49 -16.91 20.66 -2.68
N VAL A 50 -15.75 21.14 -2.21
CA VAL A 50 -15.56 21.84 -0.93
C VAL A 50 -14.99 23.23 -1.15
N GLU A 51 -15.67 24.24 -0.63
CA GLU A 51 -15.18 25.63 -0.67
C GLU A 51 -14.68 26.08 0.71
N MET A 52 -13.55 26.80 0.74
CA MET A 52 -13.13 27.58 1.91
C MET A 52 -13.14 29.07 1.59
N HIS A 53 -13.80 29.86 2.45
CA HIS A 53 -13.89 31.31 2.34
C HIS A 53 -13.51 31.98 3.66
N TRP A 54 -13.17 33.28 3.61
CA TRP A 54 -12.91 34.08 4.81
C TRP A 54 -13.64 35.43 4.80
N ALA A 55 -13.78 36.01 6.00
CA ALA A 55 -14.28 37.37 6.20
C ALA A 55 -13.57 38.04 7.40
N GLU A 56 -13.64 39.38 7.49
CA GLU A 56 -13.09 40.17 8.60
C GLU A 56 -13.76 39.79 9.93
N GLY A 57 -12.98 39.29 10.90
CA GLY A 57 -13.52 38.76 12.16
C GLY A 57 -13.90 39.81 13.22
N SER A 58 -13.60 41.08 12.95
CA SER A 58 -14.03 42.23 13.77
C SER A 58 -15.41 42.76 13.39
N GLU A 59 -15.91 42.38 12.21
CA GLU A 59 -17.27 42.68 11.73
C GLU A 59 -18.22 41.53 12.09
N ALA A 60 -19.53 41.75 11.96
CA ALA A 60 -20.51 40.70 12.22
C ALA A 60 -20.40 39.55 11.19
N VAL A 61 -20.47 38.30 11.65
CA VAL A 61 -20.39 37.08 10.81
C VAL A 61 -21.34 37.19 9.60
N PRO A 62 -20.83 37.16 8.35
CA PRO A 62 -21.67 37.45 7.18
C PRO A 62 -22.72 36.37 6.90
N THR A 63 -23.98 36.81 6.80
CA THR A 63 -25.16 35.95 6.55
C THR A 63 -25.47 35.71 5.07
N ALA A 64 -24.63 36.20 4.15
CA ALA A 64 -24.81 36.09 2.71
C ALA A 64 -23.46 35.97 1.98
N ASP A 65 -23.42 35.24 0.86
CA ASP A 65 -22.19 34.93 0.10
C ASP A 65 -21.38 36.16 -0.29
N ALA A 66 -22.03 37.30 -0.58
CA ALA A 66 -21.36 38.54 -0.97
C ALA A 66 -20.49 39.19 0.14
N GLY A 67 -20.55 38.69 1.37
CA GLY A 67 -19.66 39.09 2.48
C GLY A 67 -18.45 38.16 2.68
N TRP A 68 -18.29 37.13 1.84
CA TRP A 68 -17.23 36.13 1.92
C TRP A 68 -16.22 36.30 0.78
N THR A 69 -14.93 36.08 1.07
CA THR A 69 -13.83 36.12 0.11
C THR A 69 -13.24 34.72 -0.06
N ASP A 70 -13.00 34.28 -1.30
CA ASP A 70 -12.41 32.98 -1.61
C ASP A 70 -10.98 32.87 -1.05
N ALA A 71 -10.76 31.88 -0.19
CA ALA A 71 -9.49 31.67 0.49
C ALA A 71 -8.37 31.13 -0.44
N SER A 72 -8.70 30.57 -1.61
CA SER A 72 -7.70 30.07 -2.56
C SER A 72 -6.89 31.19 -3.25
N SER A 73 -7.36 32.44 -3.18
CA SER A 73 -6.88 33.54 -4.03
C SER A 73 -5.77 34.43 -3.43
N GLY A 74 -5.43 34.24 -2.16
CA GLY A 74 -4.39 35.01 -1.46
C GLY A 74 -4.44 34.83 0.06
N ALA A 75 -3.41 35.28 0.78
CA ALA A 75 -3.29 35.11 2.23
C ALA A 75 -4.54 35.57 2.99
N ILE A 76 -5.03 34.73 3.90
CA ILE A 76 -6.21 35.03 4.72
C ILE A 76 -5.88 36.09 5.78
N PHE A 77 -4.63 36.14 6.26
CA PHE A 77 -4.16 37.04 7.32
C PHE A 77 -3.10 38.02 6.78
N ASP A 78 -3.06 39.24 7.32
CA ASP A 78 -1.98 40.22 7.08
C ASP A 78 -0.88 40.04 8.15
N TYR A 79 0.32 39.65 7.72
CA TYR A 79 1.42 39.30 8.61
C TYR A 79 2.38 40.47 8.92
N ASP A 80 2.17 41.65 8.33
CA ASP A 80 3.15 42.76 8.36
C ASP A 80 3.03 43.65 9.61
N ASN A 81 1.90 43.61 10.31
CA ASN A 81 1.58 44.53 11.41
C ASN A 81 1.51 43.79 12.77
N TRP A 82 2.53 43.94 13.61
CA TRP A 82 2.57 43.36 14.96
C TRP A 82 3.05 44.37 16.02
N GLU A 83 2.22 44.59 17.05
CA GLU A 83 2.58 45.32 18.27
C GLU A 83 1.94 44.66 19.52
N PRO A 84 2.49 44.83 20.73
CA PRO A 84 1.93 44.19 21.94
C PRO A 84 0.45 44.53 22.16
N GLY A 85 -0.40 43.51 22.21
CA GLY A 85 -1.85 43.66 22.30
C GLY A 85 -2.58 43.81 20.95
N TYR A 86 -1.87 43.82 19.82
CA TYR A 86 -2.47 43.71 18.49
C TYR A 86 -3.24 42.39 18.36
N VAL A 87 -4.40 42.46 17.70
CA VAL A 87 -5.26 41.32 17.45
C VAL A 87 -5.67 41.32 15.98
N GLN A 88 -5.62 40.14 15.37
CA GLN A 88 -6.09 39.91 14.02
C GLN A 88 -7.06 38.73 14.02
N VAL A 89 -8.20 38.90 13.38
CA VAL A 89 -9.32 37.95 13.47
C VAL A 89 -9.90 37.70 12.08
N ARG A 90 -10.23 36.43 11.81
CA ARG A 90 -10.87 36.00 10.58
C ARG A 90 -11.98 35.02 10.88
N HIS A 91 -13.15 35.24 10.30
CA HIS A 91 -14.13 34.18 10.17
C HIS A 91 -13.72 33.30 9.00
N ILE A 92 -13.78 31.98 9.16
CA ILE A 92 -13.55 31.00 8.08
C ILE A 92 -14.85 30.24 7.88
N ARG A 93 -15.32 30.15 6.63
CA ARG A 93 -16.46 29.33 6.23
C ARG A 93 -15.96 28.17 5.39
N ILE A 94 -16.44 26.97 5.73
CA ILE A 94 -16.15 25.73 5.02
C ILE A 94 -17.49 25.19 4.53
N ALA A 95 -17.66 24.97 3.24
CA ALA A 95 -18.96 24.63 2.66
C ALA A 95 -18.89 23.37 1.79
N ASN A 96 -19.85 22.46 1.98
CA ASN A 96 -20.07 21.32 1.10
C ASN A 96 -21.00 21.72 -0.04
N LYS A 97 -20.43 21.86 -1.23
CA LYS A 97 -21.15 22.04 -2.50
C LYS A 97 -21.37 20.70 -3.21
N GLY A 98 -20.69 19.65 -2.77
CA GLY A 98 -20.76 18.29 -3.29
C GLY A 98 -22.01 17.54 -2.84
N THR A 99 -22.21 16.36 -3.43
CA THR A 99 -23.34 15.49 -3.08
C THR A 99 -23.04 14.49 -1.97
N LEU A 100 -21.79 14.44 -1.50
CA LEU A 100 -21.27 13.45 -0.56
C LEU A 100 -20.87 14.19 0.72
N ALA A 101 -21.26 13.65 1.87
CA ALA A 101 -20.82 14.16 3.16
C ALA A 101 -19.29 14.04 3.30
N PHE A 102 -18.66 14.92 4.07
CA PHE A 102 -17.24 14.84 4.38
C PHE A 102 -16.92 15.20 5.83
N LYS A 103 -15.87 14.57 6.36
CA LYS A 103 -15.15 15.07 7.54
C LYS A 103 -14.06 16.02 7.08
N TYR A 104 -13.79 17.07 7.85
CA TYR A 104 -12.75 18.05 7.52
C TYR A 104 -11.90 18.41 8.74
N ASN A 105 -10.66 18.82 8.46
CA ASN A 105 -9.66 19.27 9.43
C ASN A 105 -9.07 20.61 8.97
N VAL A 106 -9.02 21.58 9.87
CA VAL A 106 -8.36 22.88 9.67
C VAL A 106 -7.05 22.89 10.45
N SER A 107 -5.95 23.24 9.78
CA SER A 107 -4.61 23.31 10.35
C SER A 107 -3.93 24.64 10.02
N ILE A 108 -3.25 25.24 10.99
CA ILE A 108 -2.34 26.37 10.77
C ILE A 108 -0.93 25.82 10.57
N ILE A 109 -0.32 26.07 9.41
CA ILE A 109 0.99 25.52 9.02
C ILE A 109 1.99 26.61 8.64
N ALA A 110 3.28 26.38 8.88
CA ALA A 110 4.33 27.33 8.52
C ALA A 110 4.80 27.10 7.08
N ASN A 111 4.90 28.17 6.29
CA ASN A 111 5.42 28.09 4.91
C ASN A 111 6.95 28.14 4.85
N GLY A 112 7.63 28.16 6.00
CA GLY A 112 9.08 28.20 6.13
C GLY A 112 9.51 28.47 7.58
N ILE A 113 10.67 29.09 7.77
CA ILE A 113 11.20 29.39 9.11
C ILE A 113 10.45 30.60 9.70
N VAL A 114 9.66 30.35 10.74
CA VAL A 114 9.07 31.41 11.59
C VAL A 114 10.07 31.92 12.64
N SER A 115 9.95 33.19 12.99
CA SER A 115 10.82 33.88 13.93
C SER A 115 10.37 33.71 15.40
N ASP A 116 11.20 34.16 16.33
CA ASP A 116 10.84 34.20 17.77
C ASP A 116 9.54 34.97 18.06
N LEU A 117 9.06 35.83 17.15
CA LEU A 117 7.79 36.54 17.31
C LEU A 117 6.59 35.57 17.46
N ALA A 118 6.66 34.38 16.85
CA ALA A 118 5.63 33.33 16.99
C ALA A 118 5.47 32.82 18.44
N LYS A 119 6.46 33.05 19.32
CA LYS A 119 6.42 32.63 20.73
C LYS A 119 5.57 33.56 21.62
N VAL A 120 5.21 34.74 21.11
CA VAL A 120 4.43 35.76 21.83
C VAL A 120 3.13 36.12 21.12
N ILE A 121 2.72 35.35 20.11
CA ILE A 121 1.40 35.44 19.48
C ILE A 121 0.57 34.27 20.00
N ASP A 122 -0.52 34.53 20.71
CA ASP A 122 -1.49 33.52 21.13
C ASP A 122 -2.51 33.24 20.01
N VAL A 123 -2.88 31.97 19.85
CA VAL A 123 -3.83 31.48 18.85
C VAL A 123 -5.13 31.04 19.52
N TYR A 124 -6.25 31.43 18.94
CA TYR A 124 -7.59 31.07 19.38
C TYR A 124 -8.38 30.43 18.24
N TYR A 125 -9.19 29.43 18.58
CA TYR A 125 -10.16 28.81 17.70
C TYR A 125 -11.52 28.85 18.39
N ILE A 126 -12.51 29.41 17.71
CA ILE A 126 -13.82 29.72 18.29
C ILE A 126 -14.89 29.14 17.37
N ASP A 127 -15.60 28.15 17.91
CA ASP A 127 -16.71 27.44 17.30
C ASP A 127 -17.88 27.43 18.31
N PRO A 128 -19.10 27.89 17.94
CA PRO A 128 -19.44 28.52 16.66
C PRO A 128 -18.80 29.92 16.50
N ALA A 129 -18.65 30.38 15.25
CA ALA A 129 -18.07 31.68 14.96
C ALA A 129 -18.71 32.85 15.74
N LYS A 130 -17.87 33.79 16.17
CA LYS A 130 -18.26 34.96 16.96
C LYS A 130 -17.42 36.16 16.55
N GLN A 131 -18.08 37.30 16.34
CA GLN A 131 -17.42 38.60 16.14
C GLN A 131 -16.54 38.96 17.36
N ILE A 132 -15.34 39.46 17.09
CA ILE A 132 -14.35 39.92 18.07
C ILE A 132 -14.04 41.39 17.76
N GLU A 133 -14.78 42.32 18.36
CA GLU A 133 -14.62 43.76 18.08
C GLU A 133 -13.34 44.31 18.71
N GLU A 134 -12.97 43.81 19.89
CA GLU A 134 -11.77 44.23 20.60
C GLU A 134 -11.05 43.10 21.33
N ARG A 135 -9.78 43.33 21.66
CA ARG A 135 -8.90 42.32 22.30
C ARG A 135 -9.36 41.80 23.67
N ALA A 136 -10.38 42.44 24.26
CA ALA A 136 -11.03 42.02 25.50
C ALA A 136 -12.03 40.87 25.27
N ASP A 137 -12.62 40.76 24.08
CA ASP A 137 -13.58 39.69 23.73
C ASP A 137 -12.93 38.30 23.71
N LEU A 138 -11.60 38.24 23.55
CA LEU A 138 -10.79 37.01 23.59
C LEU A 138 -10.45 36.52 25.01
N THR A 139 -10.74 37.30 26.06
CA THR A 139 -10.35 36.97 27.45
C THR A 139 -10.92 35.61 27.91
N ASP A 140 -12.16 35.31 27.53
CA ASP A 140 -12.87 34.09 27.92
C ASP A 140 -12.95 33.05 26.77
N MET A 141 -12.22 33.25 25.66
CA MET A 141 -12.28 32.37 24.47
C MET A 141 -11.24 31.23 24.51
N PRO A 142 -11.47 30.10 23.83
CA PRO A 142 -10.54 28.97 23.83
C PRO A 142 -9.19 29.33 23.17
N ARG A 143 -8.11 29.35 23.97
CA ARG A 143 -6.73 29.57 23.53
C ARG A 143 -6.03 28.22 23.30
N LEU A 144 -5.56 27.98 22.09
CA LEU A 144 -4.89 26.73 21.68
C LEU A 144 -3.41 26.65 22.07
N GLY A 145 -2.79 27.80 22.33
CA GLY A 145 -1.36 27.95 22.64
C GLY A 145 -0.80 29.22 21.99
N THR A 146 0.52 29.35 22.03
CA THR A 146 1.26 30.30 21.17
C THR A 146 1.33 29.79 19.73
N LEU A 147 1.61 30.66 18.77
CA LEU A 147 1.74 30.31 17.36
C LEU A 147 2.90 29.32 17.15
N THR A 148 4.01 29.43 17.90
CA THR A 148 5.06 28.40 17.91
C THR A 148 4.55 27.04 18.39
N GLU A 149 3.72 26.99 19.44
CA GLU A 149 3.15 25.73 19.96
C GLU A 149 2.09 25.14 19.01
N VAL A 150 1.32 25.98 18.30
CA VAL A 150 0.34 25.52 17.30
C VAL A 150 1.04 25.03 16.03
N LEU A 151 2.04 25.75 15.53
CA LEU A 151 2.85 25.33 14.37
C LEU A 151 3.69 24.06 14.65
N ALA A 152 3.99 23.76 15.91
CA ALA A 152 4.64 22.51 16.32
C ALA A 152 3.66 21.33 16.47
N LYS A 153 2.34 21.58 16.53
CA LYS A 153 1.31 20.54 16.49
C LYS A 153 0.98 20.25 15.02
N LEU A 154 1.56 19.18 14.47
CA LEU A 154 1.29 18.72 13.11
C LEU A 154 -0.09 18.04 13.03
N GLY A 155 -1.16 18.82 13.11
CA GLY A 155 -2.54 18.35 12.91
C GLY A 155 -3.56 19.02 13.84
N GLU A 156 -4.68 19.44 13.25
CA GLU A 156 -5.94 19.84 13.90
C GLU A 156 -5.86 21.07 14.84
N THR A 157 -6.03 22.24 14.23
CA THR A 157 -6.49 23.47 14.91
C THR A 157 -7.99 23.38 15.22
N GLY A 158 -8.75 22.65 14.39
CA GLY A 158 -10.11 22.18 14.66
C GLY A 158 -10.63 21.28 13.53
N ASN A 159 -11.79 20.65 13.74
CA ASN A 159 -12.36 19.65 12.83
C ASN A 159 -13.89 19.71 12.82
N GLY A 160 -14.51 19.07 11.82
CA GLY A 160 -15.97 18.98 11.72
C GLY A 160 -16.44 17.98 10.65
N ILE A 161 -17.76 17.85 10.52
CA ILE A 161 -18.43 17.03 9.51
C ILE A 161 -19.46 17.91 8.80
N LEU A 162 -19.54 17.82 7.48
CA LEU A 162 -20.53 18.52 6.67
C LEU A 162 -21.22 17.55 5.72
N GLU A 163 -22.53 17.38 5.93
CA GLU A 163 -23.41 16.71 4.98
C GLU A 163 -23.55 17.55 3.71
N LYS A 164 -24.22 16.99 2.70
CA LYS A 164 -24.53 17.71 1.45
C LYS A 164 -25.23 19.05 1.73
N ASP A 165 -24.82 20.10 1.00
CA ASP A 165 -25.36 21.46 1.06
C ASP A 165 -25.16 22.17 2.43
N GLU A 166 -24.43 21.57 3.38
CA GLU A 166 -24.11 22.19 4.68
C GLU A 166 -22.86 23.09 4.62
N SER A 167 -22.72 23.97 5.60
CA SER A 167 -21.50 24.76 5.79
C SER A 167 -21.23 25.04 7.26
N ASP A 168 -19.97 24.92 7.65
CA ASP A 168 -19.47 25.30 8.97
C ASP A 168 -18.89 26.73 8.93
N VAL A 169 -18.94 27.42 10.08
CA VAL A 169 -18.37 28.76 10.22
C VAL A 169 -17.70 28.91 11.58
N ILE A 170 -16.39 29.09 11.54
CA ILE A 170 -15.50 29.21 12.70
C ILE A 170 -14.84 30.59 12.74
N THR A 171 -14.24 30.96 13.88
CA THR A 171 -13.42 32.17 13.99
C THR A 171 -12.04 31.83 14.53
N ILE A 172 -11.01 32.25 13.80
CA ILE A 172 -9.60 32.13 14.18
C ILE A 172 -9.09 33.53 14.54
N ALA A 173 -8.43 33.64 15.70
CA ALA A 173 -7.81 34.89 16.13
C ALA A 173 -6.35 34.69 16.54
N PHE A 174 -5.52 35.66 16.17
CA PHE A 174 -4.15 35.81 16.65
C PHE A 174 -4.06 37.06 17.53
N LYS A 175 -3.42 36.94 18.69
CA LYS A 175 -3.23 38.05 19.64
C LYS A 175 -1.77 38.12 20.08
N MET A 176 -1.08 39.21 19.80
CA MET A 176 0.25 39.43 20.38
C MET A 176 0.10 39.74 21.87
N GLN A 177 0.85 39.04 22.71
CA GLN A 177 0.81 39.17 24.15
C GLN A 177 1.20 40.60 24.58
N GLU A 178 0.41 41.20 25.48
CA GLU A 178 0.69 42.54 26.02
C GLU A 178 1.99 42.59 26.85
N THR A 179 2.52 41.43 27.23
CA THR A 179 3.81 41.26 27.93
C THR A 179 5.02 41.12 26.99
N ALA A 180 4.84 41.16 25.67
CA ALA A 180 5.93 41.09 24.71
C ALA A 180 6.83 42.34 24.83
N GLY A 181 8.12 42.14 25.10
CA GLY A 181 9.08 43.23 25.27
C GLY A 181 9.61 43.83 23.97
N ASN A 182 10.44 44.88 24.10
CA ASN A 182 11.03 45.59 22.97
C ASN A 182 11.95 44.70 22.10
N GLU A 183 12.37 43.53 22.58
CA GLU A 183 13.11 42.53 21.82
C GLU A 183 12.32 41.92 20.64
N TYR A 184 11.02 42.22 20.51
CA TYR A 184 10.17 41.89 19.37
C TYR A 184 9.88 43.07 18.43
N GLN A 185 10.32 44.29 18.79
CA GLN A 185 10.13 45.48 17.96
C GLN A 185 10.85 45.34 16.61
N GLU A 186 10.19 45.75 15.51
CA GLU A 186 10.70 45.65 14.13
C GLU A 186 10.99 44.21 13.64
N LYS A 187 10.63 43.16 14.39
CA LYS A 187 10.68 41.78 13.90
C LYS A 187 9.44 41.45 13.08
N SER A 188 9.66 40.81 11.92
CA SER A 188 8.62 40.09 11.18
C SER A 188 8.41 38.69 11.77
N ILE A 189 7.27 38.05 11.45
CA ILE A 189 6.98 36.66 11.81
C ILE A 189 7.92 35.65 11.09
N GLY A 190 8.69 36.08 10.09
CA GLY A 190 9.62 35.24 9.35
C GLY A 190 9.02 34.85 8.00
N SER A 191 8.97 33.54 7.71
CA SER A 191 8.05 33.04 6.68
C SER A 191 6.60 33.18 7.16
N ASP A 192 5.66 33.32 6.23
CA ASP A 192 4.23 33.35 6.53
C ASP A 192 3.70 31.97 6.95
N PHE A 193 2.43 31.94 7.38
CA PHE A 193 1.74 30.72 7.76
C PHE A 193 0.39 30.62 7.02
N SER A 194 0.08 29.44 6.51
CA SER A 194 -1.18 29.17 5.80
C SER A 194 -2.25 28.62 6.74
N VAL A 195 -3.52 28.88 6.45
CA VAL A 195 -4.61 28.00 6.91
C VAL A 195 -4.84 26.95 5.84
N GLN A 196 -4.78 25.69 6.23
CA GLN A 196 -4.96 24.54 5.36
C GLN A 196 -6.24 23.82 5.74
N LEU A 197 -7.08 23.56 4.73
CA LEU A 197 -8.26 22.71 4.86
C LEU A 197 -7.97 21.34 4.23
N PHE A 198 -8.11 20.30 5.03
CA PHE A 198 -8.17 18.92 4.55
C PHE A 198 -9.62 18.45 4.65
N ALA A 199 -10.17 17.86 3.58
CA ALA A 199 -11.50 17.26 3.58
C ALA A 199 -11.44 15.84 3.02
N THR A 200 -12.17 14.91 3.63
CA THR A 200 -12.18 13.49 3.27
C THR A 200 -13.60 12.96 3.37
N GLN A 201 -14.01 12.10 2.43
CA GLN A 201 -15.40 11.68 2.36
C GLN A 201 -15.82 11.00 3.67
N LEU A 202 -17.01 11.37 4.16
CA LEU A 202 -17.67 10.69 5.26
C LEU A 202 -18.38 9.49 4.63
N THR A 203 -17.85 8.30 4.83
CA THR A 203 -18.30 7.05 4.19
C THR A 203 -19.59 6.49 4.81
N PHE A 204 -20.49 7.35 5.28
CA PHE A 204 -21.81 6.96 5.80
C PHE A 204 -22.87 6.93 4.70
N GLU A 205 -22.77 5.98 3.77
CA GLU A 205 -23.94 5.49 3.03
C GLU A 205 -24.05 3.98 3.21
N GLY A 206 -25.13 3.54 3.86
CA GLY A 206 -25.32 2.14 4.24
C GLY A 206 -25.61 1.22 3.06
N ASP A 207 -24.73 0.25 2.86
CA ASP A 207 -24.88 -0.92 1.98
C ASP A 207 -25.46 -2.12 2.77
N SER A 208 -25.85 -3.19 2.07
CA SER A 208 -26.66 -4.29 2.59
C SER A 208 -25.94 -5.37 3.42
N PHE A 209 -24.68 -5.19 3.85
CA PHE A 209 -23.92 -6.21 4.58
C PHE A 209 -23.46 -5.81 6.02
N ASP A 210 -22.58 -4.82 6.22
CA ASP A 210 -22.36 -4.12 7.50
C ASP A 210 -21.60 -2.78 7.30
N ASP A 211 -21.13 -2.16 8.39
CA ASP A 211 -20.83 -0.72 8.51
C ASP A 211 -19.35 -0.36 8.77
N GLN A 212 -18.38 -1.25 8.46
CA GLN A 212 -17.01 -1.14 9.03
C GLN A 212 -15.82 -1.14 8.05
N TYR A 213 -16.01 -1.16 6.74
CA TYR A 213 -14.90 -1.46 5.80
C TYR A 213 -13.73 -0.45 5.80
N ASP A 214 -14.00 0.87 5.89
CA ASP A 214 -12.98 1.93 5.83
C ASP A 214 -12.62 2.53 7.21
N VAL A 215 -12.93 1.83 8.31
CA VAL A 215 -12.67 2.36 9.66
C VAL A 215 -11.15 2.45 9.97
N ASP A 216 -10.35 1.63 9.27
CA ASP A 216 -8.92 1.44 9.47
C ASP A 216 -8.09 1.77 8.21
N ALA A 217 -8.28 2.95 7.61
CA ALA A 217 -7.38 3.53 6.59
C ALA A 217 -6.48 4.64 7.20
N PRO A 218 -5.16 4.72 6.94
CA PRO A 218 -4.28 5.65 7.66
C PRO A 218 -4.66 7.10 7.37
N VAL A 219 -5.03 7.83 8.42
CA VAL A 219 -5.67 9.16 8.29
C VAL A 219 -4.64 10.26 8.00
N ALA A 220 -3.36 10.06 8.34
CA ALA A 220 -2.31 11.05 8.17
C ALA A 220 -1.07 10.49 7.45
N THR A 221 -0.58 11.22 6.45
CA THR A 221 0.65 10.88 5.70
C THR A 221 1.79 11.84 6.05
N TYR A 222 2.96 11.31 6.37
CA TYR A 222 4.16 12.07 6.75
C TYR A 222 5.37 11.65 5.91
N LYS A 223 6.08 12.61 5.32
CA LYS A 223 7.43 12.36 4.77
C LYS A 223 8.46 12.34 5.90
N VAL A 224 9.34 11.34 5.89
CA VAL A 224 10.32 11.08 6.93
C VAL A 224 11.69 10.71 6.35
N ASN A 225 12.75 11.04 7.09
CA ASN A 225 14.14 10.81 6.72
C ASN A 225 14.87 10.00 7.81
N PRO A 226 16.12 9.54 7.57
CA PRO A 226 16.86 8.71 8.52
C PRO A 226 17.03 9.27 9.93
N SER A 227 16.88 10.59 10.12
CA SER A 227 17.03 11.24 11.44
C SER A 227 15.75 11.28 12.27
N ASN A 228 14.56 11.16 11.67
CA ASN A 228 13.29 11.39 12.37
C ASN A 228 12.27 10.24 12.28
N VAL A 229 12.43 9.24 11.39
CA VAL A 229 11.43 8.15 11.26
C VAL A 229 11.18 7.39 12.57
N GLN A 230 12.21 7.15 13.39
CA GLN A 230 12.04 6.44 14.65
C GLN A 230 11.29 7.29 15.69
N ASP A 231 11.41 8.62 15.65
CA ASP A 231 10.63 9.49 16.54
C ASP A 231 9.12 9.38 16.24
N TYR A 232 8.71 9.18 14.98
CA TYR A 232 7.32 8.91 14.62
C TYR A 232 6.86 7.54 15.12
N LEU A 233 7.65 6.48 14.90
CA LEU A 233 7.36 5.12 15.40
C LEU A 233 7.39 5.03 16.94
N ASP A 234 8.08 5.97 17.60
CA ASP A 234 8.11 6.15 19.06
C ASP A 234 6.93 6.97 19.60
N GLY A 235 6.08 7.55 18.74
CA GLY A 235 4.93 8.37 19.14
C GLY A 235 5.26 9.78 19.61
N LYS A 236 6.44 10.32 19.27
CA LYS A 236 6.90 11.65 19.69
C LYS A 236 6.15 12.80 19.04
N TYR A 237 5.69 12.61 17.80
CA TYR A 237 5.01 13.63 16.99
C TYR A 237 3.49 13.41 16.88
N GLY A 238 2.93 12.36 17.48
CA GLY A 238 1.53 12.00 17.37
C GLY A 238 1.30 10.51 17.63
N SER A 239 0.06 10.05 17.42
CA SER A 239 -0.34 8.64 17.54
C SER A 239 0.53 7.70 16.71
N THR A 240 0.86 6.52 17.25
CA THR A 240 1.51 5.43 16.50
C THR A 240 0.57 4.65 15.59
N THR A 241 -0.74 4.89 15.70
CA THR A 241 -1.85 4.24 14.97
C THR A 241 -2.43 5.16 13.90
N ASN A 242 -2.95 4.60 12.80
CA ASN A 242 -3.60 5.30 11.68
C ASN A 242 -2.67 6.28 10.93
N MET A 243 -1.42 5.90 10.66
CA MET A 243 -0.46 6.76 9.93
C MET A 243 0.18 6.08 8.72
N LYS A 244 0.59 6.89 7.73
CA LYS A 244 1.45 6.51 6.60
C LYS A 244 2.77 7.28 6.68
N LEU A 245 3.88 6.56 6.75
CA LEU A 245 5.24 7.10 6.71
C LEU A 245 5.82 6.87 5.33
N VAL A 246 6.19 7.95 4.63
CA VAL A 246 6.89 7.91 3.34
C VAL A 246 8.37 8.18 3.58
N LEU A 247 9.21 7.17 3.40
CA LEU A 247 10.65 7.26 3.56
C LEU A 247 11.26 7.91 2.33
N GLU A 248 11.81 9.12 2.51
CA GLU A 248 12.67 9.77 1.52
C GLU A 248 13.91 8.91 1.21
N ALA A 249 14.50 9.09 0.02
CA ALA A 249 15.71 8.37 -0.36
C ALA A 249 16.85 8.53 0.67
N GLY A 250 17.41 7.42 1.17
CA GLY A 250 18.46 7.46 2.19
C GLY A 250 18.75 6.12 2.88
N ASP A 251 19.85 6.07 3.63
CA ASP A 251 20.24 4.92 4.45
C ASP A 251 19.73 5.10 5.89
N TYR A 252 18.73 4.30 6.26
CA TYR A 252 18.08 4.27 7.56
C TYR A 252 18.71 3.22 8.48
N GLY A 253 18.73 3.52 9.79
CA GLY A 253 19.10 2.55 10.82
C GLY A 253 18.10 1.41 10.98
N VAL A 254 18.27 0.62 12.04
CA VAL A 254 17.26 -0.38 12.44
C VAL A 254 16.06 0.35 13.02
N LEU A 255 14.88 0.08 12.48
CA LEU A 255 13.61 0.63 12.96
C LEU A 255 13.01 -0.30 14.02
N TYR A 256 12.30 0.28 14.99
CA TYR A 256 11.63 -0.43 16.06
C TYR A 256 10.12 -0.15 16.03
N LEU A 257 9.33 -1.21 15.83
CA LEU A 257 7.88 -1.15 15.73
C LEU A 257 7.23 -1.36 17.12
N GLY A 258 6.42 -0.41 17.56
CA GLY A 258 5.57 -0.54 18.76
C GLY A 258 6.32 -0.73 20.08
N ARG A 259 7.56 -0.24 20.19
CA ARG A 259 8.31 -0.29 21.46
C ARG A 259 7.69 0.67 22.49
N PRO A 260 7.61 0.30 23.79
CA PRO A 260 7.13 1.21 24.83
C PRO A 260 7.99 2.46 24.93
N THR A 261 7.38 3.65 24.94
CA THR A 261 8.08 4.92 25.18
C THR A 261 7.31 5.81 26.15
N LYS A 262 7.92 6.92 26.57
CA LYS A 262 7.31 7.96 27.43
C LYS A 262 6.38 8.94 26.70
N TYR A 263 6.28 8.88 25.37
CA TYR A 263 5.54 9.88 24.60
C TYR A 263 4.06 9.50 24.57
N ALA A 264 3.15 10.43 24.82
CA ALA A 264 1.70 10.13 24.86
C ALA A 264 1.17 9.50 23.56
N GLY A 265 1.78 9.80 22.41
CA GLY A 265 1.43 9.22 21.12
C GLY A 265 1.86 7.77 20.92
N SER A 266 2.70 7.19 21.78
CA SER A 266 3.13 5.78 21.69
C SER A 266 2.06 4.78 22.13
N ASN A 267 0.85 5.26 22.43
CA ASN A 267 -0.31 4.49 22.89
C ASN A 267 0.08 3.47 23.97
N THR A 268 0.95 3.89 24.90
CA THR A 268 1.54 3.01 25.91
C THR A 268 0.82 3.15 27.25
N THR A 269 0.24 2.05 27.72
CA THR A 269 -0.27 1.94 29.10
C THR A 269 0.84 1.41 30.01
N TYR A 270 1.10 2.13 31.10
CA TYR A 270 2.12 1.82 32.09
C TYR A 270 1.51 1.22 33.35
N VAL A 271 1.96 0.02 33.75
CA VAL A 271 1.39 -0.74 34.86
C VAL A 271 2.46 -1.12 35.89
N CYS A 272 2.15 -0.91 37.17
CA CYS A 272 2.83 -1.52 38.30
C CYS A 272 1.89 -2.55 38.94
N GLY A 273 2.24 -3.84 38.86
CA GLY A 273 1.38 -4.95 39.27
C GLY A 273 1.05 -4.99 40.76
N GLN A 274 2.04 -4.78 41.63
CA GLN A 274 1.84 -4.56 43.07
C GLN A 274 2.91 -3.61 43.63
N GLY A 275 2.56 -2.83 44.64
CA GLY A 275 3.48 -1.93 45.30
C GLY A 275 3.02 -1.55 46.71
N THR A 276 3.89 -0.92 47.47
CA THR A 276 3.62 -0.60 48.89
C THR A 276 2.51 0.45 49.06
N LEU A 277 2.20 1.22 48.01
CA LEU A 277 1.15 2.24 48.00
C LEU A 277 -0.23 1.75 47.55
N HIS A 278 -0.36 0.55 46.96
CA HIS A 278 -1.61 0.11 46.32
C HIS A 278 -1.90 -1.38 46.52
N THR A 279 -3.12 -1.68 46.95
CA THR A 279 -3.65 -3.06 47.03
C THR A 279 -4.35 -3.43 45.72
N GLY A 280 -3.56 -3.73 44.69
CA GLY A 280 -4.01 -4.00 43.32
C GLY A 280 -2.94 -3.55 42.32
N SER A 281 -3.27 -3.50 41.03
CA SER A 281 -2.43 -2.82 40.03
C SER A 281 -2.57 -1.30 40.15
N PHE A 282 -1.50 -0.59 39.84
CA PHE A 282 -1.52 0.84 39.49
C PHE A 282 -1.31 0.95 37.97
N GLU A 283 -2.14 1.73 37.30
CA GLU A 283 -2.20 1.84 35.84
C GLU A 283 -2.39 3.30 35.44
N THR A 284 -1.65 3.76 34.42
CA THR A 284 -1.77 5.10 33.85
C THR A 284 -1.23 5.15 32.43
N THR A 285 -1.67 6.12 31.63
CA THR A 285 -1.12 6.47 30.31
C THR A 285 -0.23 7.73 30.35
N ASP A 286 -0.02 8.33 31.53
CA ASP A 286 0.87 9.48 31.71
C ASP A 286 2.24 9.03 32.27
N ALA A 287 3.29 9.23 31.47
CA ALA A 287 4.63 8.75 31.78
C ALA A 287 5.26 9.47 32.98
N GLU A 288 4.95 10.75 33.19
CA GLU A 288 5.46 11.51 34.35
C GLU A 288 4.81 11.03 35.66
N THR A 289 3.50 10.79 35.64
CA THR A 289 2.76 10.16 36.75
C THR A 289 3.31 8.77 37.06
N PHE A 290 3.60 7.96 36.05
CA PHE A 290 4.20 6.63 36.24
C PHE A 290 5.62 6.70 36.83
N LYS A 291 6.47 7.59 36.31
CA LYS A 291 7.82 7.83 36.84
C LYS A 291 7.78 8.34 38.28
N ALA A 292 6.88 9.27 38.60
CA ALA A 292 6.70 9.79 39.96
C ALA A 292 6.24 8.70 40.94
N HIS A 293 5.35 7.78 40.51
CA HIS A 293 4.92 6.63 41.30
C HIS A 293 6.07 5.68 41.65
N LEU A 294 6.92 5.35 40.67
CA LEU A 294 8.08 4.46 40.87
C LEU A 294 9.29 5.13 41.54
N ALA A 295 9.35 6.46 41.56
CA ALA A 295 10.43 7.23 42.19
C ALA A 295 10.28 7.36 43.72
N ASP A 296 9.17 6.90 44.30
CA ASP A 296 9.09 6.78 45.74
C ASP A 296 10.06 5.71 46.26
N ASN A 297 10.58 5.87 47.48
CA ASN A 297 11.53 4.91 48.06
C ASN A 297 10.79 3.69 48.67
N LYS A 298 9.81 3.12 47.95
CA LYS A 298 9.04 1.95 48.36
C LYS A 298 9.33 0.74 47.47
N TRP A 299 8.81 -0.40 47.89
CA TRP A 299 8.84 -1.60 47.07
C TRP A 299 7.69 -1.58 46.06
N HIS A 300 8.03 -1.90 44.81
CA HIS A 300 7.17 -2.08 43.64
C HIS A 300 7.60 -3.36 42.90
N THR A 301 6.68 -4.01 42.20
CA THR A 301 7.00 -5.06 41.22
C THR A 301 7.67 -4.47 39.97
N THR A 302 8.35 -5.32 39.19
CA THR A 302 8.82 -4.99 37.84
C THR A 302 7.69 -4.34 37.00
N PRO A 303 7.94 -3.19 36.35
CA PRO A 303 6.99 -2.55 35.46
C PRO A 303 6.49 -3.44 34.33
N GLN A 304 5.28 -3.18 33.86
CA GLN A 304 4.68 -3.81 32.70
C GLN A 304 4.16 -2.72 31.76
N TYR A 305 4.46 -2.84 30.47
CA TYR A 305 4.06 -1.89 29.44
C TYR A 305 3.21 -2.57 28.37
N THR A 306 2.14 -1.92 27.95
CA THR A 306 1.27 -2.40 26.87
C THR A 306 1.24 -1.34 25.78
N THR A 307 1.55 -1.70 24.53
CA THR A 307 1.53 -0.78 23.37
C THR A 307 0.51 -1.19 22.32
N THR A 308 -0.05 -0.20 21.61
CA THR A 308 -0.96 -0.43 20.48
C THR A 308 -0.43 0.27 19.22
N VAL A 309 -0.37 -0.48 18.11
CA VAL A 309 -0.05 0.04 16.76
C VAL A 309 -0.99 -0.62 15.76
N GLU A 310 -1.99 0.12 15.32
CA GLU A 310 -3.01 -0.36 14.37
C GLU A 310 -2.87 0.47 13.10
N ASN A 311 -3.03 -0.17 11.92
CA ASN A 311 -3.17 0.53 10.65
C ASN A 311 -2.02 1.52 10.37
N LEU A 312 -0.80 0.96 10.24
CA LEU A 312 0.43 1.68 9.98
C LEU A 312 0.97 1.31 8.60
N MET A 313 1.12 2.30 7.73
CA MET A 313 1.78 2.13 6.43
C MET A 313 3.18 2.72 6.43
N ILE A 314 4.14 2.02 5.83
CA ILE A 314 5.54 2.43 5.72
C ILE A 314 5.95 2.23 4.25
N VAL A 315 6.09 3.30 3.48
CA VAL A 315 6.37 3.25 2.02
C VAL A 315 7.74 3.85 1.73
N GLY A 316 8.60 3.13 1.01
CA GLY A 316 9.86 3.67 0.50
C GLY A 316 9.69 4.47 -0.79
N GLU A 317 10.36 5.63 -0.88
CA GLU A 317 10.73 6.21 -2.18
C GLU A 317 11.95 5.47 -2.76
N ASP A 318 12.21 5.62 -4.06
CA ASP A 318 13.38 4.97 -4.67
C ASP A 318 14.68 5.37 -3.96
N GLY A 319 15.53 4.37 -3.69
CA GLY A 319 16.74 4.53 -2.89
C GLY A 319 16.56 4.52 -1.37
N ALA A 320 15.35 4.39 -0.82
CA ALA A 320 15.12 4.21 0.62
C ALA A 320 15.58 2.82 1.09
N LYS A 321 16.63 2.78 1.92
CA LYS A 321 17.26 1.55 2.42
C LYS A 321 17.20 1.45 3.93
N VAL A 322 16.74 0.33 4.48
CA VAL A 322 16.55 0.17 5.92
C VAL A 322 17.41 -0.96 6.47
N ALA A 323 18.18 -0.71 7.54
CA ALA A 323 19.09 -1.71 8.12
C ALA A 323 18.39 -2.86 8.86
N GLY A 324 17.08 -2.77 9.06
CA GLY A 324 16.23 -3.82 9.62
C GLY A 324 14.99 -3.25 10.30
N LEU A 325 14.04 -4.13 10.66
CA LEU A 325 12.84 -3.77 11.43
C LEU A 325 12.68 -4.78 12.58
N ILE A 326 12.59 -4.29 13.81
CA ILE A 326 12.51 -5.14 15.00
C ILE A 326 11.23 -4.85 15.78
N HIS A 327 10.54 -5.91 16.17
CA HIS A 327 9.50 -5.90 17.20
C HIS A 327 9.75 -7.06 18.15
N SER A 328 9.73 -6.82 19.47
CA SER A 328 9.98 -7.86 20.46
C SER A 328 9.21 -7.57 21.75
N THR A 329 8.37 -8.50 22.18
CA THR A 329 7.65 -8.43 23.47
C THR A 329 7.93 -9.61 24.40
N GLY A 330 7.66 -9.39 25.68
CA GLY A 330 7.99 -10.30 26.78
C GLY A 330 8.85 -9.66 27.85
N HIS A 331 9.73 -10.45 28.47
CA HIS A 331 10.59 -9.99 29.56
C HIS A 331 11.84 -9.29 29.03
N SER A 332 12.00 -8.01 29.34
CA SER A 332 13.22 -7.24 29.07
C SER A 332 14.12 -7.25 30.30
N TYR A 333 15.33 -7.80 30.16
CA TYR A 333 16.27 -8.02 31.26
C TYR A 333 17.74 -7.99 30.80
N GLY A 334 18.66 -7.75 31.74
CA GLY A 334 20.08 -7.56 31.43
C GLY A 334 20.37 -6.15 30.92
N ASP A 335 21.34 -6.04 30.01
CA ASP A 335 21.77 -4.78 29.39
C ASP A 335 20.67 -4.20 28.46
N VAL A 336 19.77 -3.37 29.01
CA VAL A 336 18.59 -2.82 28.31
C VAL A 336 18.31 -1.38 28.72
N TYR A 337 17.96 -0.53 27.74
CA TYR A 337 17.45 0.82 27.99
C TYR A 337 15.92 0.85 28.10
N ASP A 338 15.38 1.48 29.13
CA ASP A 338 13.95 1.70 29.32
C ASP A 338 13.55 3.10 28.78
N TYR A 339 12.90 3.13 27.62
CA TYR A 339 12.45 4.33 26.92
C TYR A 339 11.20 5.02 27.54
N VAL A 340 10.58 4.41 28.55
CA VAL A 340 9.50 5.03 29.35
C VAL A 340 10.11 5.84 30.50
N ARG A 341 11.14 5.29 31.13
CA ARG A 341 11.76 5.84 32.35
C ARG A 341 13.07 6.60 32.09
N ASP A 342 13.60 6.55 30.88
CA ASP A 342 14.89 7.12 30.46
C ASP A 342 16.09 6.59 31.27
N ILE A 343 16.12 5.29 31.57
CA ILE A 343 17.17 4.66 32.39
C ILE A 343 17.79 3.41 31.75
N ASP A 344 19.11 3.30 31.89
CA ASP A 344 19.87 2.08 31.61
C ASP A 344 19.71 1.05 32.73
N TYR A 345 19.56 -0.22 32.34
CA TYR A 345 19.73 -1.39 33.21
C TYR A 345 20.97 -2.16 32.77
N ASP A 346 21.92 -2.38 33.69
CA ASP A 346 23.10 -3.25 33.47
C ASP A 346 22.85 -4.72 33.92
N ALA A 347 21.76 -4.96 34.65
CA ALA A 347 21.42 -6.27 35.21
C ALA A 347 19.98 -6.34 35.73
N GLY A 348 19.43 -7.56 35.75
CA GLY A 348 18.13 -7.85 36.36
C GLY A 348 16.94 -7.54 35.44
N SER A 349 15.74 -7.55 35.99
CA SER A 349 14.49 -7.30 35.26
C SER A 349 14.24 -5.81 35.07
N ALA A 350 14.25 -5.32 33.83
CA ALA A 350 13.94 -3.94 33.52
C ALA A 350 12.42 -3.70 33.51
N TYR A 351 11.71 -4.41 32.63
CA TYR A 351 10.25 -4.36 32.46
C TYR A 351 9.72 -5.62 31.75
N TYR A 352 8.40 -5.81 31.74
CA TYR A 352 7.71 -6.71 30.81
C TYR A 352 6.95 -5.89 29.77
N SER A 353 6.83 -6.40 28.54
CA SER A 353 6.08 -5.75 27.47
C SER A 353 5.07 -6.69 26.82
N THR A 354 3.92 -6.12 26.44
CA THR A 354 2.82 -6.72 25.67
C THR A 354 2.48 -5.76 24.54
N SER A 355 2.06 -6.25 23.37
CA SER A 355 1.60 -5.38 22.29
C SER A 355 0.34 -5.88 21.59
N TYR A 356 -0.43 -4.94 21.07
CA TYR A 356 -1.55 -5.15 20.16
C TYR A 356 -1.17 -4.47 18.84
N ILE A 357 -0.93 -5.28 17.81
CA ILE A 357 -0.55 -4.78 16.49
C ILE A 357 -1.51 -5.33 15.44
N SER A 358 -2.03 -4.47 14.59
CA SER A 358 -2.79 -4.90 13.41
C SER A 358 -2.49 -4.05 12.18
N ASP A 359 -2.74 -4.64 11.01
CA ASP A 359 -2.84 -3.96 9.72
C ASP A 359 -1.62 -3.07 9.37
N VAL A 360 -0.42 -3.58 9.65
CA VAL A 360 0.83 -2.90 9.31
C VAL A 360 1.29 -3.31 7.91
N THR A 361 1.41 -2.34 7.00
CA THR A 361 1.90 -2.56 5.63
C THR A 361 3.24 -1.86 5.41
N ILE A 362 4.23 -2.59 4.89
CA ILE A 362 5.53 -2.08 4.48
C ILE A 362 5.65 -2.30 2.96
N GLU A 363 5.90 -1.22 2.21
CA GLU A 363 5.86 -1.21 0.75
C GLU A 363 7.10 -0.55 0.14
N ASN A 364 7.66 -1.13 -0.92
CA ASN A 364 8.80 -0.57 -1.68
C ASN A 364 10.05 -0.21 -0.82
N VAL A 365 10.39 -1.01 0.20
CA VAL A 365 11.56 -0.77 1.06
C VAL A 365 12.70 -1.74 0.73
N ALA A 366 13.92 -1.22 0.59
CA ALA A 366 15.13 -2.03 0.42
C ALA A 366 15.81 -2.36 1.76
N PHE A 367 15.52 -3.53 2.32
CA PHE A 367 16.10 -4.00 3.58
C PHE A 367 17.52 -4.59 3.39
N THR A 368 18.48 -4.00 4.08
CA THR A 368 19.90 -4.43 4.09
C THR A 368 20.26 -5.30 5.30
N GLY A 369 19.33 -5.48 6.23
CA GLY A 369 19.44 -6.38 7.38
C GLY A 369 18.10 -7.02 7.72
N LYS A 370 18.07 -7.82 8.79
CA LYS A 370 16.91 -8.69 9.11
C LYS A 370 15.68 -7.92 9.60
N ILE A 371 14.51 -8.49 9.32
CA ILE A 371 13.26 -8.27 10.03
C ILE A 371 13.17 -9.31 11.15
N ASP A 372 12.90 -8.87 12.38
CA ASP A 372 12.70 -9.76 13.53
C ASP A 372 11.51 -9.29 14.35
N ILE A 373 10.33 -9.81 14.01
CA ILE A 373 9.06 -9.52 14.68
C ILE A 373 8.70 -10.76 15.50
N ASN A 374 8.80 -10.65 16.82
CA ASN A 374 8.67 -11.80 17.71
C ASN A 374 8.02 -11.49 19.06
N THR A 375 7.43 -12.50 19.70
CA THR A 375 6.93 -12.41 21.08
C THR A 375 7.27 -13.66 21.88
N SER A 376 7.64 -13.43 23.15
CA SER A 376 7.63 -14.43 24.23
C SER A 376 6.48 -14.24 25.22
N ASP A 377 5.73 -13.13 25.12
CA ASP A 377 4.53 -12.87 25.92
C ASP A 377 3.27 -13.50 25.28
N ALA A 378 2.54 -14.28 26.08
CA ALA A 378 1.32 -14.96 25.66
C ALA A 378 0.09 -14.03 25.57
N ASN A 379 0.20 -12.76 25.99
CA ASN A 379 -0.88 -11.79 25.91
C ASN A 379 -0.93 -11.07 24.56
N THR A 380 0.25 -10.76 24.01
CA THR A 380 0.51 -10.08 22.74
C THR A 380 -0.31 -10.64 21.59
N VAL A 381 -0.86 -9.73 20.78
CA VAL A 381 -1.61 -10.00 19.54
C VAL A 381 -0.91 -9.26 18.41
N ILE A 382 -0.68 -9.95 17.30
CA ILE A 382 -0.19 -9.34 16.05
C ILE A 382 -1.02 -9.95 14.91
N ASP A 383 -1.73 -9.12 14.17
CA ASP A 383 -2.77 -9.55 13.23
C ASP A 383 -2.75 -8.69 11.96
N GLY A 384 -2.03 -9.14 10.93
CA GLY A 384 -1.84 -8.36 9.71
C GLY A 384 -0.50 -7.63 9.72
N ILE A 385 0.52 -8.30 9.17
CA ILE A 385 1.77 -7.67 8.74
C ILE A 385 1.95 -7.99 7.25
N THR A 386 2.03 -6.97 6.41
CA THR A 386 2.22 -7.09 4.96
C THR A 386 3.57 -6.50 4.56
N PHE A 387 4.35 -7.26 3.79
CA PHE A 387 5.49 -6.73 3.02
C PHE A 387 5.14 -6.83 1.54
N ARG A 388 5.15 -5.70 0.83
CA ARG A 388 4.85 -5.58 -0.61
C ARG A 388 6.01 -4.92 -1.35
N ASP A 389 6.37 -5.43 -2.52
CA ASP A 389 7.38 -4.83 -3.43
C ASP A 389 8.73 -4.51 -2.74
N CYS A 390 9.04 -5.17 -1.62
CA CYS A 390 10.25 -4.93 -0.84
C CYS A 390 11.42 -5.80 -1.34
N SER A 391 12.65 -5.33 -1.16
CA SER A 391 13.84 -6.15 -1.42
C SER A 391 14.60 -6.44 -0.13
N PHE A 392 15.19 -7.63 -0.03
CA PHE A 392 15.91 -8.12 1.15
C PHE A 392 17.29 -8.63 0.74
N THR A 393 18.35 -7.93 1.17
CA THR A 393 19.75 -8.30 0.92
C THR A 393 20.54 -8.32 2.23
N THR A 394 20.34 -9.38 3.02
CA THR A 394 20.65 -9.37 4.47
C THR A 394 22.03 -9.94 4.81
N GLY A 395 23.09 -9.38 4.23
CA GLY A 395 24.49 -9.63 4.64
C GLY A 395 25.12 -10.96 4.19
N GLY A 396 24.47 -11.75 3.34
CA GLY A 396 25.03 -12.98 2.75
C GLY A 396 24.41 -14.29 3.25
N THR A 397 24.97 -15.40 2.77
CA THR A 397 24.42 -16.77 2.94
C THR A 397 24.90 -17.53 4.19
N ALA A 398 25.64 -16.88 5.10
CA ALA A 398 26.18 -17.53 6.30
C ALA A 398 25.12 -17.66 7.42
N SER A 399 25.09 -18.80 8.13
CA SER A 399 24.07 -19.07 9.15
C SER A 399 23.98 -18.05 10.29
N ALA A 400 25.07 -17.33 10.57
CA ALA A 400 25.10 -16.23 11.53
C ALA A 400 24.20 -15.03 11.15
N ASN A 401 23.85 -14.88 9.87
CA ASN A 401 23.02 -13.79 9.36
C ASN A 401 21.53 -14.00 9.65
N GLY A 402 21.10 -15.24 9.90
CA GLY A 402 19.70 -15.56 10.20
C GLY A 402 18.75 -15.47 9.00
N ALA A 403 17.45 -15.40 9.27
CA ALA A 403 16.44 -15.21 8.23
C ALA A 403 16.30 -13.72 7.89
N ALA A 404 15.98 -13.42 6.62
CA ALA A 404 15.65 -12.08 6.19
C ALA A 404 14.35 -11.59 6.85
N ILE A 405 13.33 -12.46 6.93
CA ILE A 405 12.13 -12.23 7.74
C ILE A 405 12.03 -13.33 8.80
N ARG A 406 11.98 -12.95 10.08
CA ARG A 406 11.58 -13.80 11.20
C ARG A 406 10.27 -13.28 11.81
N TYR A 407 9.23 -14.11 11.76
CA TYR A 407 7.91 -13.84 12.36
C TYR A 407 7.56 -14.95 13.36
N TYR A 408 7.61 -14.66 14.67
CA TYR A 408 7.72 -15.71 15.70
C TYR A 408 6.84 -15.49 16.93
N ASN A 409 6.12 -16.54 17.34
CA ASN A 409 5.32 -16.59 18.55
C ASN A 409 5.77 -17.74 19.44
N GLU A 410 6.33 -17.48 20.62
CA GLU A 410 6.77 -18.57 21.51
C GLU A 410 5.59 -19.41 22.04
N ALA A 411 4.42 -18.77 22.26
CA ALA A 411 3.31 -19.34 23.00
C ALA A 411 2.41 -20.30 22.19
N ASN A 412 2.56 -20.39 20.85
CA ASN A 412 1.73 -21.23 19.96
C ASN A 412 0.22 -21.15 20.25
N ASN A 413 -0.27 -19.92 20.48
CA ASN A 413 -1.62 -19.63 20.97
C ASN A 413 -2.55 -19.04 19.89
N GLY A 414 -2.07 -18.89 18.65
CA GLY A 414 -2.82 -18.34 17.53
C GLY A 414 -3.08 -16.82 17.56
N LYS A 415 -2.46 -16.07 18.48
CA LYS A 415 -2.59 -14.60 18.57
C LYS A 415 -1.65 -13.81 17.65
N VAL A 416 -0.58 -14.44 17.17
CA VAL A 416 0.29 -13.87 16.13
C VAL A 416 -0.07 -14.56 14.83
N LYS A 417 -0.56 -13.78 13.87
CA LYS A 417 -1.19 -14.30 12.66
C LYS A 417 -1.09 -13.33 11.48
N ASN A 418 -1.55 -13.80 10.32
CA ASN A 418 -1.74 -13.02 9.10
C ASN A 418 -0.47 -12.27 8.66
N LEU A 419 0.57 -13.03 8.28
CA LEU A 419 1.73 -12.50 7.57
C LEU A 419 1.51 -12.62 6.05
N THR A 420 1.58 -11.50 5.34
CA THR A 420 1.63 -11.45 3.88
C THR A 420 3.00 -10.96 3.43
N VAL A 421 3.59 -11.66 2.46
CA VAL A 421 4.81 -11.23 1.76
C VAL A 421 4.54 -11.40 0.27
N GLU A 422 4.43 -10.28 -0.45
CA GLU A 422 4.04 -10.26 -1.85
C GLU A 422 4.98 -9.43 -2.72
N ASN A 423 5.26 -9.93 -3.92
CA ASN A 423 6.11 -9.30 -4.95
C ASN A 423 7.52 -8.88 -4.46
N CYS A 424 8.01 -9.48 -3.37
CA CYS A 424 9.29 -9.13 -2.78
C CYS A 424 10.47 -9.91 -3.42
N GLU A 425 11.66 -9.33 -3.37
CA GLU A 425 12.91 -9.97 -3.76
C GLU A 425 13.77 -10.35 -2.55
N PHE A 426 14.28 -11.58 -2.51
CA PHE A 426 15.19 -12.08 -1.47
C PHE A 426 16.51 -12.50 -2.13
N ASN A 427 17.55 -11.67 -1.98
CA ASN A 427 18.82 -11.84 -2.68
C ASN A 427 19.98 -12.00 -1.68
N SER A 428 20.80 -13.05 -1.81
CA SER A 428 21.98 -13.26 -0.95
C SER A 428 21.68 -13.29 0.56
N CYS A 429 20.62 -14.00 0.96
CA CYS A 429 20.25 -14.21 2.37
C CYS A 429 20.71 -15.59 2.88
N TYR A 430 20.82 -15.80 4.19
CA TYR A 430 20.95 -17.17 4.71
C TYR A 430 19.62 -17.92 4.59
N GLN A 431 18.53 -17.37 5.13
CA GLN A 431 17.17 -17.87 4.89
C GLN A 431 16.28 -16.71 4.44
N GLY A 432 15.27 -16.98 3.61
CA GLY A 432 14.27 -15.97 3.22
C GLY A 432 13.29 -15.69 4.37
N ILE A 433 12.15 -16.38 4.34
CA ILE A 433 11.09 -16.26 5.35
C ILE A 433 11.23 -17.40 6.38
N TYR A 434 11.20 -17.06 7.67
CA TYR A 434 11.08 -17.96 8.80
C TYR A 434 9.83 -17.60 9.61
N THR A 435 8.91 -18.54 9.78
CA THR A 435 7.82 -18.40 10.75
C THR A 435 7.90 -19.42 11.87
N GLY A 436 7.48 -19.03 13.08
CA GLY A 436 7.39 -19.93 14.23
C GLY A 436 6.03 -19.81 14.92
N HIS A 437 5.23 -20.88 14.87
CA HIS A 437 3.90 -20.99 15.49
C HIS A 437 2.88 -19.90 15.05
N ILE A 438 2.81 -19.64 13.74
CA ILE A 438 1.97 -18.59 13.15
C ILE A 438 0.74 -19.19 12.45
N ASN A 439 -0.41 -18.53 12.57
CA ASN A 439 -1.62 -18.83 11.79
C ASN A 439 -1.77 -17.82 10.63
N GLY A 440 -2.21 -18.21 9.44
CA GLY A 440 -2.44 -17.24 8.35
C GLY A 440 -1.13 -16.73 7.74
N ILE A 441 -0.69 -17.34 6.63
CA ILE A 441 0.58 -17.00 5.96
C ILE A 441 0.36 -16.96 4.44
N SER A 442 0.63 -15.83 3.82
CA SER A 442 0.58 -15.62 2.36
C SER A 442 1.97 -15.25 1.84
N VAL A 443 2.45 -15.97 0.83
CA VAL A 443 3.73 -15.74 0.16
C VAL A 443 3.48 -15.78 -1.35
N LEU A 444 3.37 -14.61 -1.99
CA LEU A 444 2.82 -14.42 -3.33
C LEU A 444 3.81 -13.72 -4.28
N GLY A 445 4.06 -14.24 -5.47
CA GLY A 445 4.82 -13.51 -6.51
C GLY A 445 6.30 -13.21 -6.21
N ASN A 446 6.87 -13.76 -5.12
CA ASN A 446 8.21 -13.39 -4.67
C ASN A 446 9.32 -14.09 -5.45
N THR A 447 10.44 -13.41 -5.63
CA THR A 447 11.68 -14.02 -6.14
C THR A 447 12.66 -14.25 -4.99
N PHE A 448 13.23 -15.46 -4.92
CA PHE A 448 14.32 -15.80 -4.02
C PHE A 448 15.53 -16.24 -4.85
N ASP A 449 16.70 -15.59 -4.69
CA ASP A 449 17.94 -16.01 -5.34
C ASP A 449 19.12 -16.03 -4.36
N THR A 450 19.90 -17.11 -4.43
CA THR A 450 21.18 -17.28 -3.72
C THR A 450 20.97 -17.31 -2.21
N LEU A 451 20.27 -18.34 -1.73
CA LEU A 451 19.98 -18.54 -0.33
C LEU A 451 20.82 -19.67 0.28
N GLY A 452 21.42 -19.41 1.45
CA GLY A 452 22.25 -20.38 2.18
C GLY A 452 21.48 -21.52 2.88
N HIS A 453 20.15 -21.46 2.87
CA HIS A 453 19.21 -22.34 3.54
C HIS A 453 17.85 -22.28 2.83
N ASN A 454 16.73 -22.55 3.51
CA ASN A 454 15.42 -22.57 2.88
C ASN A 454 14.96 -21.19 2.35
N ALA A 455 14.10 -21.16 1.32
CA ALA A 455 13.41 -19.92 0.92
C ALA A 455 12.28 -19.59 1.88
N ILE A 456 11.39 -20.56 2.15
CA ILE A 456 10.26 -20.42 3.08
C ILE A 456 10.34 -21.55 4.11
N ALA A 457 10.45 -21.23 5.40
CA ALA A 457 10.35 -22.23 6.47
C ALA A 457 9.28 -21.89 7.50
N LEU A 458 8.26 -22.73 7.59
CA LEU A 458 7.11 -22.57 8.48
C LEU A 458 7.21 -23.60 9.60
N GLN A 459 7.64 -23.17 10.79
CA GLN A 459 8.16 -24.06 11.84
C GLN A 459 7.47 -23.88 13.21
N GLY A 460 7.88 -24.70 14.17
CA GLY A 460 7.38 -24.73 15.55
C GLY A 460 8.05 -25.84 16.36
N GLY A 461 7.97 -25.78 17.68
CA GLY A 461 8.45 -26.79 18.64
C GLY A 461 7.49 -27.97 18.86
N GLY A 462 6.54 -28.15 17.95
CA GLY A 462 5.51 -29.18 17.92
C GLY A 462 4.52 -28.88 16.78
N PRO A 463 3.40 -29.62 16.66
CA PRO A 463 2.39 -29.39 15.62
C PRO A 463 1.83 -27.97 15.64
N VAL A 464 1.85 -27.29 14.48
CA VAL A 464 1.32 -25.94 14.29
C VAL A 464 0.06 -25.99 13.44
N ASN A 465 -1.05 -25.49 13.97
CA ASN A 465 -2.30 -25.33 13.23
C ASN A 465 -2.23 -24.03 12.41
N PHE A 466 -1.48 -24.03 11.30
CA PHE A 466 -1.22 -22.84 10.49
C PHE A 466 -2.48 -22.15 9.94
N LYS A 467 -3.66 -22.76 10.04
CA LYS A 467 -4.90 -22.33 9.38
C LYS A 467 -4.62 -22.17 7.88
N THR A 468 -4.96 -21.03 7.28
CA THR A 468 -4.70 -20.79 5.86
C THR A 468 -3.22 -20.50 5.60
N VAL A 469 -2.62 -21.25 4.67
CA VAL A 469 -1.30 -20.97 4.11
C VAL A 469 -1.44 -20.93 2.58
N VAL A 470 -0.96 -19.86 1.96
CA VAL A 470 -0.97 -19.67 0.51
C VAL A 470 0.44 -19.34 0.04
N ILE A 471 1.03 -20.22 -0.77
CA ILE A 471 2.35 -20.01 -1.39
C ILE A 471 2.14 -20.08 -2.91
N LYS A 472 2.12 -18.94 -3.59
CA LYS A 472 1.83 -18.88 -5.03
C LYS A 472 2.78 -18.01 -5.85
N ASN A 473 2.97 -18.35 -7.11
CA ASN A 473 3.69 -17.54 -8.11
C ASN A 473 5.15 -17.22 -7.75
N ASN A 474 5.77 -17.94 -6.80
CA ASN A 474 7.13 -17.62 -6.34
C ASN A 474 8.19 -18.36 -7.15
N VAL A 475 9.31 -17.69 -7.44
CA VAL A 475 10.45 -18.25 -8.17
C VAL A 475 11.65 -18.39 -7.23
N MET A 476 12.12 -19.62 -7.02
CA MET A 476 13.08 -19.98 -5.97
C MET A 476 14.37 -20.55 -6.59
N LYS A 477 15.35 -19.67 -6.80
CA LYS A 477 16.63 -19.91 -7.48
C LYS A 477 17.78 -20.09 -6.48
N ASN A 478 18.68 -21.02 -6.78
CA ASN A 478 19.95 -21.20 -6.05
C ASN A 478 19.79 -21.33 -4.51
N VAL A 479 18.74 -22.04 -4.07
CA VAL A 479 18.41 -22.27 -2.65
C VAL A 479 19.13 -23.53 -2.17
N ALA A 480 20.05 -23.40 -1.21
CA ALA A 480 20.97 -24.47 -0.81
C ALA A 480 20.36 -25.58 0.07
N ASP A 481 19.16 -25.38 0.62
CA ASP A 481 18.33 -26.45 1.20
C ASP A 481 16.95 -26.48 0.47
N ARG A 482 15.89 -26.92 1.14
CA ARG A 482 14.54 -27.04 0.58
C ARG A 482 13.94 -25.66 0.34
N VAL A 483 13.22 -25.50 -0.77
CA VAL A 483 12.58 -24.24 -1.08
C VAL A 483 11.39 -23.96 -0.15
N ILE A 484 10.62 -24.98 0.23
CA ILE A 484 9.57 -24.90 1.26
C ILE A 484 9.79 -25.95 2.35
N ARG A 485 9.88 -25.52 3.61
CA ARG A 485 10.11 -26.37 4.78
C ARG A 485 9.05 -26.16 5.85
N PHE A 486 8.09 -27.08 5.95
CA PHE A 486 7.20 -27.16 7.12
C PHE A 486 7.91 -27.95 8.22
N ASN A 487 7.72 -27.62 9.51
CA ASN A 487 8.09 -28.56 10.58
C ASN A 487 6.96 -29.58 10.79
N GLU A 488 6.15 -29.44 11.83
CA GLU A 488 5.03 -30.35 12.13
C GLU A 488 3.71 -29.66 11.78
N VAL A 489 2.98 -30.18 10.79
CA VAL A 489 1.73 -29.60 10.31
C VAL A 489 0.55 -30.11 11.15
N GLY A 490 -0.14 -29.20 11.83
CA GLY A 490 -1.32 -29.47 12.64
C GLY A 490 -2.59 -29.70 11.81
N ALA A 491 -3.57 -30.38 12.41
CA ALA A 491 -4.77 -30.88 11.74
C ALA A 491 -5.67 -29.78 11.15
N ASP A 492 -5.65 -28.57 11.71
CA ASP A 492 -6.47 -27.45 11.23
C ASP A 492 -5.78 -26.63 10.12
N SER A 493 -4.80 -27.18 9.40
CA SER A 493 -4.09 -26.46 8.34
C SER A 493 -4.76 -26.62 6.96
N GLN A 494 -4.87 -25.53 6.21
CA GLN A 494 -5.31 -25.46 4.81
C GLN A 494 -4.14 -24.89 3.99
N ILE A 495 -3.37 -25.75 3.34
CA ILE A 495 -2.13 -25.37 2.65
C ILE A 495 -2.34 -25.38 1.14
N THR A 496 -2.16 -24.23 0.51
CA THR A 496 -2.20 -24.05 -0.95
C THR A 496 -0.80 -23.74 -1.48
N ILE A 497 -0.30 -24.52 -2.43
CA ILE A 497 1.02 -24.34 -3.06
C ILE A 497 0.86 -24.48 -4.57
N GLN A 498 0.85 -23.36 -5.31
CA GLN A 498 0.54 -23.36 -6.75
C GLN A 498 1.45 -22.43 -7.54
N TYR A 499 1.77 -22.79 -8.80
CA TYR A 499 2.52 -21.92 -9.72
C TYR A 499 3.91 -21.48 -9.24
N ASN A 500 4.53 -22.24 -8.33
CA ASN A 500 5.88 -21.95 -7.84
C ASN A 500 6.92 -22.69 -8.68
N ALA A 501 8.14 -22.15 -8.77
CA ALA A 501 9.26 -22.78 -9.47
C ALA A 501 10.51 -22.91 -8.60
N ALA A 502 11.21 -24.03 -8.70
CA ALA A 502 12.45 -24.31 -7.99
C ALA A 502 13.60 -24.60 -8.98
N VAL A 503 14.55 -23.67 -9.09
CA VAL A 503 15.62 -23.70 -10.10
C VAL A 503 16.97 -23.79 -9.42
N ASN A 504 17.80 -24.77 -9.79
CA ASN A 504 19.08 -25.08 -9.13
C ASN A 504 18.99 -25.15 -7.59
N SER A 505 17.87 -25.65 -7.07
CA SER A 505 17.53 -25.60 -5.64
C SER A 505 17.32 -26.99 -5.03
N GLY A 506 17.19 -27.05 -3.71
CA GLY A 506 16.98 -28.29 -2.96
C GLY A 506 18.23 -28.75 -2.23
N ASN A 507 18.03 -29.54 -1.17
CA ASN A 507 19.11 -29.99 -0.30
C ASN A 507 20.06 -31.01 -0.97
N SER A 508 21.03 -31.51 -0.19
CA SER A 508 22.01 -32.52 -0.64
C SER A 508 21.43 -33.85 -1.13
N ALA A 509 20.15 -34.15 -0.85
CA ALA A 509 19.42 -35.31 -1.36
C ALA A 509 18.51 -34.96 -2.57
N GLY A 510 18.45 -33.70 -2.98
CA GLY A 510 17.53 -33.21 -4.02
C GLY A 510 16.08 -33.10 -3.55
N GLU A 511 15.83 -32.98 -2.24
CA GLU A 511 14.50 -32.63 -1.70
C GLU A 511 14.29 -31.11 -1.81
N VAL A 512 13.17 -30.66 -2.37
CA VAL A 512 12.75 -29.23 -2.40
C VAL A 512 11.62 -28.91 -1.43
N ILE A 513 10.78 -29.88 -1.05
CA ILE A 513 9.74 -29.68 -0.03
C ILE A 513 9.77 -30.79 1.01
N LYS A 514 9.58 -30.42 2.28
CA LYS A 514 9.42 -31.37 3.39
C LYS A 514 8.59 -30.83 4.56
N ALA A 515 7.68 -31.65 5.07
CA ALA A 515 7.15 -31.62 6.43
C ALA A 515 7.82 -32.73 7.27
N THR A 516 8.10 -32.45 8.54
CA THR A 516 8.56 -33.44 9.53
C THR A 516 7.44 -34.42 9.87
N SER A 517 6.23 -33.90 10.07
CA SER A 517 5.00 -34.67 10.31
C SER A 517 3.81 -33.91 9.72
N ILE A 518 2.75 -34.64 9.37
CA ILE A 518 1.46 -34.08 8.93
C ILE A 518 0.37 -34.77 9.74
N ALA A 519 -0.43 -33.99 10.47
CA ALA A 519 -1.54 -34.50 11.25
C ALA A 519 -2.77 -34.76 10.37
N ASN A 520 -3.50 -35.85 10.68
CA ASN A 520 -4.75 -36.18 10.01
C ASN A 520 -5.79 -35.06 10.23
N GLY A 521 -6.38 -34.57 9.13
CA GLY A 521 -7.27 -33.42 9.10
C GLY A 521 -6.73 -32.26 8.25
N ALA A 522 -5.40 -32.13 8.14
CA ALA A 522 -4.79 -31.11 7.30
C ALA A 522 -5.18 -31.29 5.82
N THR A 523 -5.42 -30.18 5.15
CA THR A 523 -5.87 -30.15 3.75
C THR A 523 -4.84 -29.44 2.86
N PHE A 524 -4.75 -29.90 1.62
CA PHE A 524 -3.68 -29.53 0.70
C PHE A 524 -4.25 -29.29 -0.70
N ASP A 525 -3.95 -28.15 -1.29
CA ASP A 525 -4.17 -27.82 -2.70
C ASP A 525 -2.79 -27.51 -3.32
N VAL A 526 -2.15 -28.56 -3.84
CA VAL A 526 -0.80 -28.49 -4.41
C VAL A 526 -0.87 -28.94 -5.86
N GLN A 527 -0.61 -28.02 -6.78
CA GLN A 527 -0.74 -28.24 -8.23
C GLN A 527 -0.04 -27.12 -9.02
N TYR A 528 0.39 -27.44 -10.24
CA TYR A 528 1.02 -26.50 -11.18
C TYR A 528 2.36 -25.91 -10.74
N ASN A 529 3.14 -26.62 -9.92
CA ASN A 529 4.48 -26.18 -9.56
C ASN A 529 5.55 -26.92 -10.39
N ASP A 530 6.63 -26.21 -10.74
CA ASP A 530 7.81 -26.83 -11.32
C ASP A 530 8.91 -27.00 -10.27
N TRP A 531 9.15 -28.24 -9.88
CA TRP A 531 10.19 -28.58 -8.92
C TRP A 531 11.57 -28.79 -9.54
N GLY A 532 11.79 -28.47 -10.83
CA GLY A 532 13.10 -28.56 -11.48
C GLY A 532 13.67 -29.98 -11.51
N GLY A 533 12.79 -30.98 -11.63
CA GLY A 533 13.13 -32.41 -11.53
C GLY A 533 13.53 -32.89 -10.13
N LYS A 534 13.33 -32.07 -9.09
CA LYS A 534 13.62 -32.39 -7.69
C LYS A 534 12.49 -33.16 -7.02
N THR A 535 12.72 -33.65 -5.80
CA THR A 535 11.78 -34.48 -5.05
C THR A 535 11.02 -33.69 -3.98
N VAL A 536 9.75 -34.04 -3.79
CA VAL A 536 8.95 -33.62 -2.64
C VAL A 536 8.81 -34.82 -1.69
N ALA A 537 9.15 -34.62 -0.41
CA ALA A 537 9.35 -35.71 0.53
C ALA A 537 8.06 -36.35 1.06
N ASN A 538 6.96 -35.58 1.14
CA ASN A 538 5.67 -36.02 1.66
C ASN A 538 4.67 -36.17 0.52
N ASP A 539 3.87 -37.24 0.50
CA ASP A 539 2.93 -37.51 -0.59
C ASP A 539 1.80 -36.47 -0.66
N GLU A 540 1.41 -35.93 0.49
CA GLU A 540 0.37 -34.90 0.62
C GLU A 540 0.79 -33.54 0.05
N LEU A 541 2.11 -33.29 -0.04
CA LEU A 541 2.72 -32.06 -0.55
C LEU A 541 3.19 -32.19 -2.00
N LYS A 542 2.98 -33.33 -2.65
CA LYS A 542 3.25 -33.47 -4.09
C LYS A 542 2.16 -32.80 -4.90
N ASP A 543 2.55 -32.28 -6.05
CA ASP A 543 1.63 -31.86 -7.10
C ASP A 543 0.64 -32.97 -7.42
N LYS A 544 -0.64 -32.66 -7.22
CA LYS A 544 -1.75 -33.56 -7.55
C LYS A 544 -1.89 -33.57 -9.06
N ALA A 545 -2.03 -34.77 -9.63
CA ALA A 545 -2.27 -34.92 -11.06
C ALA A 545 -3.62 -34.30 -11.43
N ASN A 546 -3.59 -33.12 -12.05
CA ASN A 546 -4.78 -32.55 -12.66
C ASN A 546 -5.10 -33.33 -13.95
N THR A 547 -6.19 -34.11 -13.94
CA THR A 547 -6.66 -34.89 -15.09
C THR A 547 -7.22 -34.04 -16.24
N GLU A 548 -7.41 -32.74 -16.04
CA GLU A 548 -7.88 -31.76 -17.02
C GLU A 548 -6.74 -30.93 -17.65
N ALA A 549 -5.51 -31.04 -17.11
CA ALA A 549 -4.33 -30.35 -17.64
C ALA A 549 -3.37 -31.31 -18.36
N THR A 550 -2.66 -30.79 -19.37
CA THR A 550 -1.62 -31.54 -20.10
C THR A 550 -0.27 -30.85 -19.94
N TYR A 551 0.77 -31.61 -19.58
CA TYR A 551 2.14 -31.09 -19.48
C TYR A 551 2.81 -31.07 -20.87
N ALA A 552 3.62 -30.04 -21.12
CA ALA A 552 4.35 -29.83 -22.36
C ALA A 552 5.73 -29.18 -22.07
N ASP A 553 6.77 -30.00 -21.95
CA ASP A 553 8.14 -29.54 -21.65
C ASP A 553 8.89 -28.95 -22.87
N ASP A 554 8.30 -29.04 -24.07
CA ASP A 554 8.83 -28.44 -25.29
C ASP A 554 7.72 -28.11 -26.32
N ASN A 555 8.12 -27.52 -27.45
CA ASN A 555 7.22 -27.20 -28.56
C ASN A 555 6.55 -28.44 -29.20
N THR A 556 7.13 -29.63 -29.10
CA THR A 556 6.51 -30.87 -29.58
C THR A 556 5.36 -31.28 -28.66
N GLY A 557 5.57 -31.19 -27.34
CA GLY A 557 4.57 -31.39 -26.31
C GLY A 557 3.41 -30.39 -26.44
N LEU A 558 3.71 -29.11 -26.66
CA LEU A 558 2.70 -28.06 -26.86
C LEU A 558 1.83 -28.37 -28.09
N ASN A 559 2.44 -28.70 -29.23
CA ASN A 559 1.74 -29.11 -30.43
C ASN A 559 0.84 -30.33 -30.20
N ALA A 560 1.32 -31.32 -29.45
CA ALA A 560 0.55 -32.53 -29.11
C ALA A 560 -0.65 -32.22 -28.19
N ALA A 561 -0.48 -31.37 -27.18
CA ALA A 561 -1.53 -30.95 -26.26
C ALA A 561 -2.62 -30.11 -26.95
N LEU A 562 -2.24 -29.19 -27.83
CA LEU A 562 -3.19 -28.43 -28.64
C LEU A 562 -3.98 -29.34 -29.60
N THR A 563 -3.31 -30.34 -30.20
CA THR A 563 -3.93 -31.31 -31.11
C THR A 563 -4.88 -32.27 -30.39
N SER A 564 -4.57 -32.68 -29.14
CA SER A 564 -5.47 -33.52 -28.33
C SER A 564 -6.71 -32.78 -27.83
N GLY A 565 -6.71 -31.45 -27.89
CA GLY A 565 -7.80 -30.59 -27.43
C GLY A 565 -7.74 -30.30 -25.92
N ALA A 566 -6.53 -30.27 -25.34
CA ALA A 566 -6.33 -29.84 -23.96
C ALA A 566 -6.89 -28.42 -23.73
N GLY A 567 -7.61 -28.23 -22.62
CA GLY A 567 -8.08 -26.92 -22.18
C GLY A 567 -7.02 -26.18 -21.36
N THR A 568 -6.34 -26.88 -20.46
CA THR A 568 -5.21 -26.35 -19.68
C THR A 568 -3.92 -27.02 -20.12
N ILE A 569 -2.87 -26.24 -20.39
CA ILE A 569 -1.54 -26.73 -20.77
C ILE A 569 -0.52 -26.13 -19.81
N ILE A 570 0.27 -27.00 -19.17
CA ILE A 570 1.34 -26.62 -18.25
C ILE A 570 2.65 -26.69 -19.02
N LEU A 571 3.39 -25.59 -19.03
CA LEU A 571 4.62 -25.38 -19.77
C LEU A 571 5.81 -25.39 -18.79
N GLY A 572 6.86 -26.12 -19.13
CA GLY A 572 8.12 -26.11 -18.36
C GLY A 572 8.97 -24.86 -18.62
N SER A 573 10.19 -24.84 -18.08
CA SER A 573 11.20 -23.82 -18.41
C SER A 573 11.63 -23.97 -19.86
N GLY A 574 11.45 -22.92 -20.67
CA GLY A 574 11.83 -22.96 -22.09
C GLY A 574 11.21 -21.83 -22.90
N GLU A 575 11.58 -21.76 -24.19
CA GLU A 575 10.96 -20.84 -25.14
C GLU A 575 10.00 -21.60 -26.06
N TYR A 576 8.75 -21.13 -26.08
CA TYR A 576 7.64 -21.73 -26.80
C TYR A 576 7.17 -20.81 -27.92
N ILE A 577 6.80 -21.45 -29.02
CA ILE A 577 6.18 -20.86 -30.19
C ILE A 577 4.82 -21.53 -30.30
N VAL A 578 3.76 -20.74 -30.17
CA VAL A 578 2.40 -21.24 -30.32
C VAL A 578 2.15 -21.48 -31.82
N PRO A 579 1.49 -22.59 -32.20
CA PRO A 579 1.08 -22.84 -33.58
C PRO A 579 -0.33 -22.27 -33.88
N ASP A 580 -0.62 -22.05 -35.17
CA ASP A 580 -1.97 -21.83 -35.72
C ASP A 580 -3.05 -22.80 -35.21
N SER A 581 -2.65 -24.01 -34.79
CA SER A 581 -3.59 -25.00 -34.24
C SER A 581 -4.24 -24.57 -32.91
N ALA A 582 -3.76 -23.49 -32.27
CA ALA A 582 -4.39 -22.87 -31.11
C ALA A 582 -5.57 -21.93 -31.43
N SER A 583 -5.81 -21.62 -32.71
CA SER A 583 -6.88 -20.71 -33.18
C SER A 583 -8.27 -21.24 -32.84
N GLY A 584 -9.17 -20.35 -32.44
CA GLY A 584 -10.57 -20.64 -32.08
C GLY A 584 -10.77 -21.49 -30.82
N LYS A 585 -9.76 -21.63 -29.95
CA LYS A 585 -9.84 -22.42 -28.71
C LYS A 585 -10.10 -21.55 -27.48
N THR A 586 -10.58 -22.18 -26.41
CA THR A 586 -10.46 -21.65 -25.05
C THR A 586 -9.31 -22.38 -24.38
N LEU A 587 -8.28 -21.66 -23.93
CA LEU A 587 -7.03 -22.22 -23.41
C LEU A 587 -6.61 -21.53 -22.10
N THR A 588 -6.03 -22.29 -21.18
CA THR A 588 -5.22 -21.77 -20.08
C THR A 588 -3.80 -22.27 -20.26
N LEU A 589 -2.85 -21.37 -20.47
CA LEU A 589 -1.42 -21.66 -20.52
C LEU A 589 -0.79 -21.27 -19.19
N VAL A 590 -0.21 -22.25 -18.52
CA VAL A 590 0.41 -22.08 -17.21
C VAL A 590 1.91 -22.25 -17.35
N GLY A 591 2.68 -21.22 -17.04
CA GLY A 591 4.12 -21.25 -16.96
C GLY A 591 4.63 -21.38 -15.53
N ASN A 592 5.96 -21.45 -15.43
CA ASN A 592 6.70 -21.55 -14.18
C ASN A 592 7.53 -20.28 -13.86
N GLY A 593 7.24 -19.14 -14.51
CA GLY A 593 8.03 -17.91 -14.39
C GLY A 593 9.34 -17.90 -15.19
N GLU A 594 9.83 -19.05 -15.65
CA GLU A 594 10.91 -19.15 -16.64
C GLU A 594 10.40 -19.52 -18.05
N THR A 595 9.16 -20.00 -18.16
CA THR A 595 8.43 -20.19 -19.41
C THR A 595 8.36 -18.88 -20.19
N LYS A 596 8.80 -18.93 -21.45
CA LYS A 596 8.76 -17.82 -22.40
C LYS A 596 7.88 -18.16 -23.59
N ILE A 597 6.99 -17.25 -23.99
CA ILE A 597 6.25 -17.33 -25.26
C ILE A 597 6.64 -16.14 -26.12
N THR A 598 7.17 -16.41 -27.31
CA THR A 598 7.55 -15.37 -28.28
C THR A 598 6.47 -15.25 -29.34
N ALA A 599 5.79 -14.10 -29.37
CA ALA A 599 4.79 -13.78 -30.38
C ALA A 599 5.46 -13.55 -31.75
N GLN A 600 5.00 -14.28 -32.77
CA GLN A 600 5.57 -14.31 -34.11
C GLN A 600 4.73 -13.52 -35.11
N ASN A 601 5.38 -12.88 -36.06
CA ASN A 601 4.69 -12.27 -37.20
C ASN A 601 4.43 -13.33 -38.29
N ASP A 602 3.32 -14.06 -38.16
CA ASP A 602 2.89 -15.12 -39.09
C ASP A 602 1.90 -14.62 -40.17
N GLY A 603 1.16 -13.54 -39.89
CA GLY A 603 0.68 -12.53 -40.84
C GLY A 603 -0.30 -12.99 -41.94
N ALA A 604 -1.60 -12.77 -41.74
CA ALA A 604 -2.63 -12.99 -42.77
C ALA A 604 -3.04 -11.72 -43.56
N SER A 605 -3.01 -10.52 -42.97
CA SER A 605 -3.26 -9.23 -43.66
C SER A 605 -2.96 -8.01 -42.77
N GLU A 606 -2.23 -7.02 -43.31
CA GLU A 606 -2.06 -5.64 -42.79
C GLU A 606 -1.87 -5.48 -41.26
N GLY A 607 -0.89 -6.17 -40.67
CA GLY A 607 -0.43 -5.94 -39.30
C GLY A 607 0.59 -7.00 -38.86
N ASN A 608 1.57 -6.64 -38.02
CA ASN A 608 2.64 -7.56 -37.58
C ASN A 608 2.18 -8.46 -36.40
N GLY A 609 0.95 -8.97 -36.47
CA GLY A 609 0.33 -9.77 -35.41
C GLY A 609 0.54 -11.28 -35.58
N ASP A 610 0.43 -11.98 -34.46
CA ASP A 610 0.51 -13.43 -34.32
C ASP A 610 -0.90 -14.04 -34.33
N TYR A 611 -1.24 -14.77 -35.38
CA TYR A 611 -2.57 -15.33 -35.61
C TYR A 611 -2.78 -16.69 -34.94
N SER A 612 -1.80 -17.21 -34.19
CA SER A 612 -1.91 -18.49 -33.46
C SER A 612 -3.12 -18.55 -32.52
N PHE A 613 -3.52 -17.42 -31.93
CA PHE A 613 -4.70 -17.30 -31.08
C PHE A 613 -5.88 -16.57 -31.76
N HIS A 614 -5.96 -16.60 -33.08
CA HIS A 614 -7.03 -15.96 -33.82
C HIS A 614 -8.41 -16.44 -33.34
N SER A 615 -9.26 -15.49 -32.91
CA SER A 615 -10.59 -15.75 -32.36
C SER A 615 -10.62 -16.71 -31.14
N SER A 616 -9.50 -16.84 -30.41
CA SER A 616 -9.39 -17.64 -29.17
C SER A 616 -9.73 -16.82 -27.91
N THR A 617 -9.96 -17.52 -26.80
CA THR A 617 -9.97 -16.95 -25.45
C THR A 617 -8.86 -17.62 -24.65
N VAL A 618 -7.89 -16.86 -24.16
CA VAL A 618 -6.66 -17.41 -23.59
C VAL A 618 -6.35 -16.78 -22.25
N THR A 619 -6.15 -17.61 -21.23
CA THR A 619 -5.56 -17.21 -19.95
C THR A 619 -4.08 -17.57 -19.93
N PHE A 620 -3.21 -16.65 -19.56
CA PHE A 620 -1.80 -16.87 -19.29
C PHE A 620 -1.57 -16.70 -17.78
N GLU A 621 -0.97 -17.72 -17.15
CA GLU A 621 -0.58 -17.70 -15.74
C GLU A 621 0.95 -17.81 -15.67
N ASN A 622 1.64 -16.86 -15.03
CA ASN A 622 3.08 -16.95 -14.72
C ASN A 622 3.99 -17.22 -15.95
N ILE A 623 3.81 -16.44 -17.03
CA ILE A 623 4.57 -16.57 -18.29
C ILE A 623 5.26 -15.24 -18.64
N THR A 624 6.48 -15.31 -19.17
CA THR A 624 7.12 -14.19 -19.86
C THR A 624 6.70 -14.20 -21.34
N LEU A 625 5.95 -13.19 -21.77
CA LEU A 625 5.58 -12.97 -23.17
C LEU A 625 6.54 -11.97 -23.80
N THR A 626 7.04 -12.24 -25.00
CA THR A 626 7.91 -11.32 -25.76
C THR A 626 7.34 -11.07 -27.14
N SER A 627 7.19 -9.80 -27.52
CA SER A 627 6.84 -9.41 -28.89
C SER A 627 8.07 -8.92 -29.65
N THR A 628 8.07 -9.11 -30.98
CA THR A 628 9.24 -8.85 -31.84
C THR A 628 9.01 -7.75 -32.89
N GLY A 629 7.80 -7.19 -32.96
CA GLY A 629 7.44 -6.10 -33.87
C GLY A 629 7.36 -4.74 -33.18
N THR A 630 7.43 -3.66 -33.96
CA THR A 630 7.28 -2.27 -33.48
C THR A 630 5.98 -1.59 -33.94
N TYR A 631 5.23 -2.21 -34.85
CA TYR A 631 4.00 -1.65 -35.40
C TYR A 631 2.88 -2.71 -35.41
N HIS A 632 1.89 -2.52 -34.53
CA HIS A 632 0.78 -3.44 -34.24
C HIS A 632 1.12 -4.92 -33.88
N PRO A 633 2.21 -5.22 -33.14
CA PRO A 633 2.47 -6.58 -32.63
C PRO A 633 1.45 -7.00 -31.56
N GLY A 634 1.25 -8.31 -31.37
CA GLY A 634 0.29 -8.88 -30.42
C GLY A 634 -0.53 -10.00 -31.07
N TYR A 635 -1.61 -10.45 -30.44
CA TYR A 635 -2.45 -11.55 -30.94
C TYR A 635 -3.80 -11.03 -31.50
N PRO A 636 -3.99 -10.96 -32.84
CA PRO A 636 -5.22 -10.45 -33.42
C PRO A 636 -6.44 -11.30 -33.07
N TYR A 637 -7.54 -10.64 -32.72
CA TYR A 637 -8.83 -11.25 -32.39
C TYR A 637 -8.88 -12.15 -31.15
N MET A 638 -7.79 -12.24 -30.37
CA MET A 638 -7.74 -12.98 -29.10
C MET A 638 -8.36 -12.16 -27.95
N ILE A 639 -9.21 -12.80 -27.13
CA ILE A 639 -9.59 -12.30 -25.80
C ILE A 639 -8.59 -12.87 -24.78
N GLY A 640 -7.95 -12.01 -23.99
CA GLY A 640 -6.83 -12.40 -23.13
C GLY A 640 -7.07 -12.14 -21.63
N THR A 641 -6.68 -13.08 -20.78
CA THR A 641 -6.44 -12.84 -19.36
C THR A 641 -4.98 -13.13 -19.06
N PHE A 642 -4.29 -12.27 -18.34
CA PHE A 642 -2.88 -12.40 -18.02
C PHE A 642 -2.71 -12.19 -16.52
N ASN A 643 -2.14 -13.18 -15.84
CA ASN A 643 -1.97 -13.18 -14.39
C ASN A 643 -0.49 -13.42 -14.09
N ASN A 644 0.13 -12.54 -13.30
CA ASN A 644 1.56 -12.61 -12.95
C ASN A 644 2.48 -12.79 -14.19
N CYS A 645 2.18 -12.06 -15.28
CA CYS A 645 2.91 -12.20 -16.54
C CYS A 645 3.90 -11.05 -16.74
N THR A 646 5.07 -11.34 -17.32
CA THR A 646 6.01 -10.31 -17.78
C THR A 646 5.83 -10.12 -19.28
N LEU A 647 5.48 -8.92 -19.74
CA LEU A 647 5.24 -8.59 -21.13
C LEU A 647 6.35 -7.67 -21.65
N ASN A 648 7.26 -8.25 -22.43
CA ASN A 648 8.38 -7.53 -23.02
C ASN A 648 8.04 -7.10 -24.46
N GLY A 649 8.41 -5.87 -24.82
CA GLY A 649 8.11 -5.27 -26.11
C GLY A 649 6.76 -4.54 -26.16
N VAL A 650 6.31 -4.23 -27.37
CA VAL A 650 5.04 -3.53 -27.64
C VAL A 650 3.90 -4.53 -27.77
N TRP A 651 2.71 -4.22 -27.26
CA TRP A 651 1.54 -5.11 -27.32
C TRP A 651 0.30 -4.37 -27.81
N SER A 652 -0.40 -4.95 -28.78
CA SER A 652 -1.62 -4.38 -29.37
C SER A 652 -2.80 -5.25 -29.02
N LEU A 653 -3.81 -4.66 -28.40
CA LEU A 653 -5.02 -5.33 -27.95
C LEU A 653 -6.08 -5.22 -29.04
N TYR A 654 -6.45 -6.36 -29.62
CA TYR A 654 -7.40 -6.43 -30.75
C TYR A 654 -8.82 -6.83 -30.34
N ARG A 655 -9.00 -7.30 -29.10
CA ARG A 655 -10.26 -7.54 -28.39
C ARG A 655 -10.00 -7.29 -26.91
N SER A 656 -10.98 -7.58 -26.06
CA SER A 656 -10.85 -7.29 -24.64
C SER A 656 -9.74 -8.09 -23.96
N ALA A 657 -9.03 -7.45 -23.04
CA ALA A 657 -7.96 -8.08 -22.28
C ALA A 657 -7.93 -7.61 -20.82
N THR A 658 -7.59 -8.53 -19.91
CA THR A 658 -7.39 -8.24 -18.48
C THR A 658 -5.98 -8.66 -18.06
N PHE A 659 -5.28 -7.78 -17.36
CA PHE A 659 -3.94 -8.00 -16.83
C PHE A 659 -4.00 -7.82 -15.30
N ASN A 660 -3.51 -8.79 -14.55
CA ASN A 660 -3.42 -8.76 -13.09
C ASN A 660 -1.97 -9.04 -12.70
N ASP A 661 -1.39 -8.19 -11.85
CA ASP A 661 -0.03 -8.35 -11.31
C ASP A 661 1.03 -8.51 -12.43
N CYS A 662 0.86 -7.81 -13.55
CA CYS A 662 1.69 -7.95 -14.75
C CYS A 662 2.73 -6.83 -14.87
N THR A 663 3.95 -7.18 -15.28
CA THR A 663 5.03 -6.22 -15.53
C THR A 663 5.24 -6.04 -17.03
N PHE A 664 5.18 -4.80 -17.52
CA PHE A 664 5.41 -4.44 -18.91
C PHE A 664 6.76 -3.74 -19.07
N ASN A 665 7.58 -4.20 -20.01
CA ASN A 665 8.91 -3.61 -20.26
C ASN A 665 9.09 -3.28 -21.75
N VAL A 666 9.40 -2.02 -22.06
CA VAL A 666 9.83 -1.57 -23.39
C VAL A 666 10.88 -0.47 -23.24
N SER A 667 11.58 -0.11 -24.32
CA SER A 667 12.46 1.05 -24.36
C SER A 667 12.47 1.68 -25.76
N GLY A 668 12.94 2.92 -25.85
CA GLY A 668 12.83 3.78 -27.03
C GLY A 668 11.45 4.41 -27.21
N ASP A 669 11.19 4.98 -28.39
CA ASP A 669 9.99 5.77 -28.73
C ASP A 669 8.72 4.90 -28.93
N LEU A 670 8.47 3.92 -28.05
CA LEU A 670 7.45 2.89 -28.17
C LEU A 670 6.55 2.84 -26.94
N TYR A 671 5.25 2.60 -27.12
CA TYR A 671 4.33 2.33 -26.01
C TYR A 671 4.44 0.86 -25.55
N ASN A 672 4.27 0.58 -24.25
CA ASN A 672 4.05 -0.80 -23.81
C ASN A 672 2.79 -1.39 -24.46
N VAL A 673 1.66 -0.66 -24.46
CA VAL A 673 0.37 -1.19 -24.94
C VAL A 673 -0.42 -0.20 -25.82
N TRP A 674 -1.00 -0.71 -26.91
CA TRP A 674 -1.94 -0.01 -27.81
C TRP A 674 -3.31 -0.68 -27.74
N THR A 675 -4.40 0.06 -27.50
CA THR A 675 -5.76 -0.52 -27.35
C THR A 675 -6.50 -0.76 -28.68
N TRP A 676 -5.76 -0.97 -29.78
CA TRP A 676 -6.16 -0.82 -31.18
C TRP A 676 -7.57 -1.34 -31.59
N GLY A 677 -8.02 -2.47 -31.07
CA GLY A 677 -9.33 -3.06 -31.33
C GLY A 677 -10.06 -3.53 -30.06
N ALA A 678 -9.55 -3.20 -28.87
CA ALA A 678 -10.12 -3.64 -27.62
C ALA A 678 -11.45 -2.95 -27.33
N GLU A 679 -12.46 -3.72 -26.93
CA GLU A 679 -13.73 -3.19 -26.41
C GLU A 679 -13.58 -2.79 -24.94
N ALA A 680 -12.79 -3.58 -24.18
CA ALA A 680 -12.37 -3.25 -22.82
C ALA A 680 -10.93 -3.71 -22.56
N ALA A 681 -10.12 -2.91 -21.88
CA ALA A 681 -8.80 -3.29 -21.40
C ALA A 681 -8.70 -2.98 -19.91
N THR A 682 -8.34 -3.95 -19.08
CA THR A 682 -8.22 -3.77 -17.62
C THR A 682 -6.81 -4.12 -17.17
N PHE A 683 -6.20 -3.27 -16.37
CA PHE A 683 -4.91 -3.48 -15.72
C PHE A 683 -5.10 -3.34 -14.21
N ASN A 684 -4.78 -4.37 -13.45
CA ASN A 684 -4.82 -4.37 -11.99
C ASN A 684 -3.41 -4.66 -11.46
N ASN A 685 -2.90 -3.82 -10.56
CA ASN A 685 -1.60 -3.98 -9.90
C ASN A 685 -0.44 -4.20 -10.90
N CYS A 686 -0.50 -3.54 -12.06
CA CYS A 686 0.48 -3.72 -13.13
C CYS A 686 1.57 -2.64 -13.08
N THR A 687 2.81 -3.05 -13.36
CA THR A 687 3.97 -2.14 -13.41
C THR A 687 4.40 -1.92 -14.86
N PHE A 688 4.57 -0.68 -15.27
CA PHE A 688 4.94 -0.28 -16.63
C PHE A 688 6.29 0.42 -16.62
N ASN A 689 7.30 -0.23 -17.17
CA ASN A 689 8.65 0.32 -17.32
C ASN A 689 8.88 0.65 -18.80
N ASN A 690 9.11 1.93 -19.10
CA ASN A 690 9.33 2.44 -20.45
C ASN A 690 10.09 3.79 -20.42
N ASP A 691 10.22 4.46 -21.57
CA ASP A 691 10.96 5.70 -21.73
C ASP A 691 9.99 6.89 -22.03
N GLY A 692 8.84 6.95 -21.35
CA GLY A 692 7.86 8.06 -21.46
C GLY A 692 6.63 7.75 -22.31
N LYS A 693 6.28 6.47 -22.47
CA LYS A 693 5.12 5.95 -23.21
C LYS A 693 4.63 4.62 -22.62
N ALA A 694 3.61 4.63 -21.76
CA ALA A 694 3.05 3.37 -21.25
C ALA A 694 1.87 2.88 -22.11
N LEU A 695 0.75 3.59 -22.07
CA LEU A 695 -0.50 3.19 -22.69
C LEU A 695 -0.91 4.16 -23.80
N LEU A 696 -1.41 3.61 -24.90
CA LEU A 696 -2.02 4.36 -25.98
C LEU A 696 -3.49 3.94 -26.13
N LEU A 697 -4.40 4.81 -25.66
CA LEU A 697 -5.85 4.67 -25.82
C LEU A 697 -6.26 5.25 -27.18
N TYR A 698 -6.22 4.39 -28.19
CA TYR A 698 -6.33 4.74 -29.61
C TYR A 698 -6.68 3.51 -30.44
N GLY A 699 -7.63 3.63 -31.37
CA GLY A 699 -7.94 2.52 -32.26
C GLY A 699 -9.30 2.56 -32.96
N THR A 700 -9.70 1.39 -33.45
CA THR A 700 -10.84 1.15 -34.33
C THR A 700 -12.10 0.66 -33.60
N ALA A 701 -11.99 0.34 -32.30
CA ALA A 701 -13.10 0.02 -31.42
C ALA A 701 -13.50 1.23 -30.55
N ASN A 702 -14.70 1.19 -29.96
CA ASN A 702 -14.96 2.00 -28.78
C ASN A 702 -14.39 1.23 -27.58
N THR A 703 -13.63 1.87 -26.70
CA THR A 703 -12.82 1.18 -25.70
C THR A 703 -13.06 1.73 -24.30
N LYS A 704 -13.34 0.85 -23.34
CA LYS A 704 -13.20 1.13 -21.91
C LYS A 704 -11.83 0.68 -21.42
N LEU A 705 -10.95 1.60 -21.05
CA LEU A 705 -9.67 1.31 -20.42
C LEU A 705 -9.81 1.52 -18.90
N THR A 706 -9.56 0.48 -18.11
CA THR A 706 -9.52 0.52 -16.65
C THR A 706 -8.10 0.24 -16.17
N VAL A 707 -7.58 1.05 -15.25
CA VAL A 707 -6.24 0.92 -14.64
C VAL A 707 -6.42 1.07 -13.14
N ASN A 708 -6.04 0.07 -12.34
CA ASN A 708 -6.21 0.05 -10.88
C ASN A 708 -4.89 -0.34 -10.21
N GLY A 709 -4.43 0.40 -9.20
CA GLY A 709 -3.25 0.01 -8.40
C GLY A 709 -1.95 -0.07 -9.21
N CYS A 710 -1.86 0.60 -10.36
CA CYS A 710 -0.75 0.41 -11.30
C CYS A 710 0.37 1.43 -11.08
N THR A 711 1.60 1.03 -11.40
CA THR A 711 2.78 1.90 -11.31
C THR A 711 3.37 2.16 -12.70
N PHE A 712 3.41 3.44 -13.09
CA PHE A 712 4.03 3.89 -14.33
C PHE A 712 5.41 4.48 -14.03
N ASN A 713 6.47 3.89 -14.59
CA ASN A 713 7.85 4.33 -14.48
C ASN A 713 8.39 4.78 -15.83
N ASP A 714 8.74 6.05 -15.95
CA ASP A 714 9.57 6.57 -17.04
C ASP A 714 11.05 6.52 -16.63
N ASN A 715 11.84 5.73 -17.36
CA ASN A 715 13.29 5.59 -17.17
C ASN A 715 14.08 6.73 -17.85
N GLY A 716 13.40 7.63 -18.55
CA GLY A 716 13.96 8.67 -19.39
C GLY A 716 14.48 8.15 -20.73
N GLY A 717 14.56 9.03 -21.72
CA GLY A 717 15.13 8.70 -23.04
C GLY A 717 14.49 9.45 -24.20
N LEU A 718 13.27 9.93 -24.03
CA LEU A 718 12.60 10.82 -24.97
C LEU A 718 12.79 12.30 -24.60
N ALA A 719 12.67 13.16 -25.61
CA ALA A 719 12.74 14.63 -25.46
C ALA A 719 11.39 15.32 -25.77
N ASP A 720 10.36 14.50 -26.02
CA ASP A 720 8.99 14.92 -26.32
C ASP A 720 8.16 14.69 -25.04
N LEU A 721 7.69 15.76 -24.40
CA LEU A 721 6.89 15.68 -23.17
C LEU A 721 5.64 14.80 -23.40
N LYS A 722 5.42 13.80 -22.52
CA LYS A 722 4.37 12.78 -22.67
C LYS A 722 3.81 12.33 -21.33
N ALA A 723 2.49 12.16 -21.30
CA ALA A 723 1.81 11.52 -20.17
C ALA A 723 1.88 9.99 -20.29
N ALA A 724 1.67 9.29 -19.17
CA ALA A 724 1.69 7.83 -19.13
C ALA A 724 0.62 7.19 -20.05
N ILE A 725 -0.58 7.77 -20.10
CA ILE A 725 -1.72 7.34 -20.90
C ILE A 725 -2.04 8.38 -21.97
N GLU A 726 -1.62 8.10 -23.20
CA GLU A 726 -1.87 8.97 -24.35
C GLU A 726 -3.21 8.59 -25.02
N ILE A 727 -4.17 9.52 -25.04
CA ILE A 727 -5.49 9.31 -25.63
C ILE A 727 -5.62 10.11 -26.93
N GLY A 728 -6.17 9.49 -27.98
CA GLY A 728 -6.45 10.20 -29.23
C GLY A 728 -7.28 9.39 -30.21
N ASN A 729 -7.70 9.98 -31.34
CA ASN A 729 -8.68 9.35 -32.24
C ASN A 729 -8.68 9.93 -33.66
N ASP A 730 -8.21 9.14 -34.63
CA ASP A 730 -8.37 9.44 -36.06
C ASP A 730 -9.51 8.61 -36.71
N TYR A 731 -10.26 7.82 -35.92
CA TYR A 731 -11.21 6.80 -36.38
C TYR A 731 -12.68 7.04 -35.98
N GLY A 732 -12.99 8.19 -35.36
CA GLY A 732 -14.34 8.59 -34.96
C GLY A 732 -14.96 7.76 -33.82
N LYS A 733 -14.13 7.07 -33.03
CA LYS A 733 -14.54 6.22 -31.90
C LYS A 733 -14.78 6.98 -30.61
N SER A 734 -15.34 6.30 -29.62
CA SER A 734 -15.51 6.82 -28.26
C SER A 734 -14.68 6.00 -27.27
N TYR A 735 -14.07 6.67 -26.28
CA TYR A 735 -13.28 6.04 -25.22
C TYR A 735 -13.77 6.44 -23.84
N GLU A 736 -13.67 5.50 -22.93
CA GLU A 736 -13.83 5.69 -21.49
C GLU A 736 -12.50 5.29 -20.85
N LEU A 737 -11.85 6.20 -20.12
CA LEU A 737 -10.70 5.88 -19.26
C LEU A 737 -11.18 5.90 -17.82
N ILE A 738 -10.83 4.87 -17.04
CA ILE A 738 -10.93 4.82 -15.59
C ILE A 738 -9.53 4.52 -15.08
N VAL A 739 -9.00 5.38 -14.22
CA VAL A 739 -7.77 5.14 -13.46
C VAL A 739 -8.10 5.21 -11.98
N ASN A 740 -7.56 4.31 -11.17
CA ASN A 740 -7.60 4.36 -9.71
C ASN A 740 -6.22 4.00 -9.14
N ASP A 741 -5.82 4.67 -8.06
CA ASP A 741 -4.74 4.25 -7.16
C ASP A 741 -3.39 4.05 -7.85
N THR A 742 -3.08 4.95 -8.78
CA THR A 742 -2.01 4.77 -9.75
C THR A 742 -0.84 5.71 -9.48
N VAL A 743 0.37 5.16 -9.39
CA VAL A 743 1.61 5.92 -9.19
C VAL A 743 2.23 6.26 -10.56
N VAL A 744 2.68 7.51 -10.73
CA VAL A 744 3.29 8.00 -11.98
C VAL A 744 4.63 8.67 -11.70
N ASN A 745 5.71 8.04 -12.14
CA ASN A 745 7.09 8.45 -11.90
C ASN A 745 7.76 8.89 -13.22
N GLY A 746 8.31 10.10 -13.25
CA GLY A 746 9.16 10.61 -14.34
C GLY A 746 8.45 11.24 -15.56
N TYR A 747 7.18 10.90 -15.81
CA TYR A 747 6.41 11.42 -16.95
C TYR A 747 6.17 12.93 -16.89
N GLU A 748 5.84 13.51 -18.05
CA GLU A 748 5.69 14.96 -18.24
C GLU A 748 4.31 15.32 -18.80
N ILE A 749 3.92 16.60 -18.71
CA ILE A 749 2.64 17.06 -19.25
C ILE A 749 2.75 17.18 -20.78
N ASN A 750 1.91 16.46 -21.51
CA ASN A 750 1.78 16.65 -22.95
C ASN A 750 0.86 17.85 -23.25
N ASP A 751 1.42 18.88 -23.90
CA ASP A 751 0.71 20.11 -24.25
C ASP A 751 -0.02 20.05 -25.60
N LYS A 752 0.11 18.93 -26.34
CA LYS A 752 -0.52 18.74 -27.66
C LYS A 752 -2.01 18.44 -27.50
N GLY A 753 -2.82 19.00 -28.39
CA GLY A 753 -4.27 18.80 -28.39
C GLY A 753 -4.95 19.61 -27.30
N ILE A 754 -5.65 18.94 -26.38
CA ILE A 754 -6.17 19.56 -25.15
C ILE A 754 -5.19 19.21 -24.02
N ASN A 755 -4.50 20.23 -23.53
CA ASN A 755 -3.60 20.12 -22.38
C ASN A 755 -4.44 19.84 -21.12
N THR A 756 -4.17 18.69 -20.49
CA THR A 756 -4.86 18.17 -19.31
C THR A 756 -4.24 18.64 -17.99
N GLY A 757 -3.06 19.27 -18.04
CA GLY A 757 -2.23 19.55 -16.87
C GLY A 757 -1.67 18.31 -16.17
N SER A 758 -1.84 17.11 -16.76
CA SER A 758 -1.58 15.83 -16.11
C SER A 758 -0.40 15.09 -16.73
N THR A 759 0.42 14.46 -15.88
CA THR A 759 1.45 13.48 -16.27
C THR A 759 0.88 12.06 -16.39
N LEU A 760 -0.32 11.82 -15.84
CA LEU A 760 -1.00 10.52 -15.91
C LEU A 760 -1.66 10.31 -17.28
N TRP A 761 -2.39 11.30 -17.80
CA TRP A 761 -3.14 11.14 -19.06
C TRP A 761 -3.20 12.42 -19.92
N ALA A 762 -3.30 12.26 -21.24
CA ALA A 762 -3.35 13.38 -22.19
C ALA A 762 -4.35 13.19 -23.34
N ASN A 763 -5.04 14.26 -23.76
CA ASN A 763 -5.98 14.27 -24.89
C ASN A 763 -5.32 14.88 -26.15
N LYS A 764 -4.37 14.13 -26.74
CA LYS A 764 -3.47 14.64 -27.80
C LYS A 764 -4.16 15.03 -29.11
N ASN A 765 -5.37 14.52 -29.36
CA ASN A 765 -6.16 14.77 -30.56
C ASN A 765 -7.38 15.69 -30.32
N SER A 766 -7.50 16.32 -29.14
CA SER A 766 -8.60 17.23 -28.80
C SER A 766 -10.00 16.60 -28.96
N MET A 767 -10.17 15.35 -28.53
CA MET A 767 -11.46 14.65 -28.55
C MET A 767 -12.49 15.38 -27.69
N GLY A 768 -13.70 15.61 -28.19
CA GLY A 768 -14.80 16.19 -27.41
C GLY A 768 -15.35 15.24 -26.34
N THR A 769 -16.04 15.79 -25.35
CA THR A 769 -16.68 15.03 -24.24
C THR A 769 -17.85 14.15 -24.69
N ASP A 770 -18.30 14.27 -25.95
CA ASP A 770 -19.21 13.31 -26.59
C ASP A 770 -18.49 12.02 -27.05
N LYS A 771 -17.15 12.02 -27.02
CA LYS A 771 -16.27 10.93 -27.47
C LYS A 771 -15.26 10.47 -26.43
N LEU A 772 -14.94 11.26 -25.44
CA LEU A 772 -14.01 10.89 -24.38
C LEU A 772 -14.67 11.17 -23.04
N ASN A 773 -14.62 10.18 -22.16
CA ASN A 773 -14.96 10.29 -20.74
C ASN A 773 -13.73 9.83 -19.95
N VAL A 774 -13.19 10.64 -19.04
CA VAL A 774 -12.05 10.24 -18.19
C VAL A 774 -12.39 10.33 -16.72
N VAL A 775 -12.27 9.20 -16.03
CA VAL A 775 -12.42 9.10 -14.57
C VAL A 775 -11.04 8.79 -13.97
N VAL A 776 -10.61 9.57 -12.98
CA VAL A 776 -9.38 9.33 -12.20
C VAL A 776 -9.72 9.36 -10.72
N ASP A 777 -9.40 8.28 -9.99
CA ASP A 777 -9.71 8.07 -8.58
C ASP A 777 -11.20 8.32 -8.28
N GLY A 778 -12.04 7.81 -9.18
CA GLY A 778 -13.49 8.00 -9.20
C GLY A 778 -13.98 9.40 -9.61
N VAL A 779 -13.13 10.41 -9.79
CA VAL A 779 -13.48 11.77 -10.23
C VAL A 779 -13.61 11.81 -11.75
N ASP A 780 -14.73 12.32 -12.27
CA ASP A 780 -14.86 12.64 -13.69
C ASP A 780 -14.07 13.93 -14.00
N VAL A 781 -13.01 13.81 -14.80
CA VAL A 781 -12.04 14.87 -15.11
C VAL A 781 -12.07 15.33 -16.57
N TYR A 782 -12.86 14.68 -17.44
CA TYR A 782 -13.02 15.08 -18.85
C TYR A 782 -14.24 14.46 -19.55
#